data_AF-A0AAV8C4Q0-F1
#
_entry.id   AF-A0AAV8C4Q0-F1
#
_cell.length_a   1.000
_cell.length_b   1.000
_cell.length_c   1.000
_cell.angle_alpha   90.00
_cell.angle_beta   90.00
_cell.angle_gamma   90.00
#
_symmetry.space_group_name_H-M   'P 1'
#
loop_
_entity.id
_entity.type
_entity.pdbx_description
1 polymer ?
#
loop_
_entity_poly.entity_id
_entity_poly.type
_entity_poly.pdbx_seq_one_letter_code
_entity_poly.pdbx_strand_id
1 'polypeptide(L)'
;MMLDISCKVQFPAGFGRQPWLIKIEEKKQTWTFINAINGTVEERTIPEMQGKKCFGCFGEWVILVDELTRECFFLSLISSSRVHLPPFQSFLQMQALEECTGKFSLTSSPTSPDCITTFVPYAKDFVLLSRRHDKEWTKMAITDCISKVVCPISENTIYKGRLFILSISEEALVFDVAALVDGHIMETFSEHPYHLYHGNTPTRDKYFVESCNGLYLVRVHLFHEAQHVTHIEVYQLHEPSEEEDLNQDIITWDYVSSIGDRAFFLSRMHGVSLCAKEFGVEPNCIYLVRPCSDGERLYKYSLDDKTFSFNVILPDDKLNFEGNLFWTTIPASGMQAVELGTAPPHVVELNKDIAISDVKPESNQITRPWADLPIELVESLFQRLSLVDCVRVSTVCKTWSLTSQFIPEENAWPWLMHSPNIDDGLCKFFDPISGAEHTREIEALSATEQLVFHASRDGWVIISEGNYIFILNPLTEDVIDVPPLLVWDYNCISFTGMPNTPDCGVFAFYFRPDDEEVNIWSWHPGQETWTETVPHIDTPFSGTMNNPVLFDGEFYCLDRRGQLGVFNPDNMKWRVLSQPEPIYKGELPHHTHACCALLEVDGDLVAVISTDDTDPNQVFRLDRSKMAWSKVENLGDFILFVGLRNSLAVRSPLKSCKNRIYLPKFDDRNHTNGVFYSMDDHRYHPRFYRVEEPTTYVWFQPNITKTIV
;
A
#
# COMPACT_ATOMS: atom_id res chain seq x y z
N MET A 1 -44.90 -3.85 38.71
CA MET A 1 -45.10 -4.59 37.45
C MET A 1 -43.76 -4.56 36.74
N MET A 2 -43.06 -5.69 36.62
CA MET A 2 -41.75 -5.72 35.97
C MET A 2 -41.94 -5.70 34.46
N LEU A 3 -41.35 -4.72 33.78
CA LEU A 3 -41.17 -4.73 32.33
C LEU A 3 -39.75 -5.21 32.05
N ASP A 4 -39.58 -6.52 32.18
CA ASP A 4 -38.37 -7.22 31.75
C ASP A 4 -38.39 -7.37 30.22
N ILE A 5 -38.25 -6.24 29.53
CA ILE A 5 -38.12 -6.19 28.07
C ILE A 5 -36.64 -6.40 27.75
N SER A 6 -36.26 -7.67 27.61
CA SER A 6 -34.99 -8.02 26.97
C SER A 6 -35.03 -7.62 25.50
N CYS A 7 -34.60 -6.39 25.21
CA CYS A 7 -34.35 -5.91 23.85
C CYS A 7 -33.18 -6.68 23.24
N LYS A 8 -33.44 -7.91 22.77
CA LYS A 8 -32.50 -8.65 21.93
C LYS A 8 -32.20 -7.79 20.70
N VAL A 9 -30.95 -7.34 20.60
CA VAL A 9 -30.46 -6.53 19.49
C VAL A 9 -30.72 -7.30 18.19
N GLN A 10 -31.52 -6.72 17.29
CA GLN A 10 -31.85 -7.35 16.02
C GLN A 10 -30.73 -7.04 15.02
N PHE A 11 -29.75 -7.93 14.93
CA PHE A 11 -28.64 -7.80 13.99
C PHE A 11 -29.07 -7.91 12.50
N PRO A 12 -28.20 -7.51 11.56
CA PRO A 12 -28.37 -7.79 10.13
C PRO A 12 -28.57 -9.28 9.79
N ALA A 13 -29.17 -9.55 8.63
CA ALA A 13 -29.28 -10.92 8.13
C ALA A 13 -27.90 -11.44 7.71
N GLY A 14 -27.46 -12.58 8.24
CA GLY A 14 -26.11 -13.11 8.01
C GLY A 14 -25.01 -12.51 8.90
N PHE A 15 -25.37 -11.70 9.90
CA PHE A 15 -24.45 -11.32 10.97
C PHE A 15 -23.88 -12.56 11.67
N GLY A 16 -22.56 -12.59 11.92
CA GLY A 16 -21.86 -13.77 12.42
C GLY A 16 -21.66 -14.93 11.43
N ARG A 17 -21.97 -14.74 10.15
CA ARG A 17 -21.65 -15.67 9.04
C ARG A 17 -20.81 -15.06 7.92
N GLN A 18 -20.59 -13.75 7.99
CA GLN A 18 -19.79 -12.93 7.08
C GLN A 18 -19.09 -11.84 7.91
N PRO A 19 -17.97 -11.26 7.45
CA PRO A 19 -17.37 -10.10 8.10
C PRO A 19 -18.29 -8.88 8.01
N TRP A 20 -18.61 -8.31 9.18
CA TRP A 20 -19.31 -7.02 9.29
C TRP A 20 -18.41 -6.00 9.96
N LEU A 21 -18.40 -4.79 9.42
CA LEU A 21 -17.79 -3.61 10.00
C LEU A 21 -18.89 -2.81 10.71
N ILE A 22 -18.69 -2.44 11.97
CA ILE A 22 -19.61 -1.58 12.71
C ILE A 22 -19.02 -0.16 12.75
N LYS A 23 -19.78 0.85 12.29
CA LYS A 23 -19.57 2.25 12.66
C LYS A 23 -20.38 2.58 13.90
N ILE A 24 -19.69 3.04 14.94
CA ILE A 24 -20.24 3.47 16.21
C ILE A 24 -20.19 5.00 16.25
N GLU A 25 -21.35 5.65 16.27
CA GLU A 25 -21.48 7.11 16.37
C GLU A 25 -21.90 7.46 17.81
N GLU A 26 -20.92 7.81 18.65
CA GLU A 26 -21.00 7.89 20.14
C GLU A 26 -22.18 8.74 20.66
N LYS A 27 -22.48 9.82 19.91
CA LYS A 27 -23.53 10.79 20.18
C LYS A 27 -24.95 10.34 19.73
N LYS A 28 -25.10 9.12 19.19
CA LYS A 28 -26.37 8.57 18.68
C LYS A 28 -26.71 7.21 19.29
N GLN A 29 -28.00 6.85 19.28
CA GLN A 29 -28.47 5.49 19.59
C GLN A 29 -28.37 4.54 18.39
N THR A 30 -27.99 5.02 17.20
CA THR A 30 -27.99 4.23 15.96
C THR A 30 -26.56 3.84 15.58
N TRP A 31 -26.37 2.55 15.30
CA TRP A 31 -25.13 1.96 14.79
C TRP A 31 -25.31 1.56 13.34
N THR A 32 -24.25 1.70 12.55
CA THR A 32 -24.26 1.35 11.12
C THR A 32 -23.45 0.08 10.90
N PHE A 33 -24.10 -0.98 10.42
CA PHE A 33 -23.49 -2.26 10.09
C PHE A 33 -23.24 -2.32 8.59
N ILE A 34 -22.01 -2.64 8.19
CA ILE A 34 -21.56 -2.64 6.79
C ILE A 34 -20.99 -4.03 6.48
N ASN A 35 -21.54 -4.70 5.48
CA ASN A 35 -21.07 -6.02 5.05
C ASN A 35 -19.90 -5.86 4.07
N ALA A 36 -18.75 -6.48 4.35
CA ALA A 36 -17.55 -6.30 3.54
C ALA A 36 -17.69 -6.85 2.11
N ILE A 37 -18.46 -7.92 1.93
CA ILE A 37 -18.48 -8.73 0.71
C ILE A 37 -19.41 -8.09 -0.34
N ASN A 38 -20.60 -7.66 0.07
CA ASN A 38 -21.62 -7.14 -0.83
C ASN A 38 -21.85 -5.61 -0.71
N GLY A 39 -21.27 -4.95 0.30
CA GLY A 39 -21.43 -3.52 0.56
C GLY A 39 -22.80 -3.11 1.12
N THR A 40 -23.64 -4.03 1.60
CA THR A 40 -24.93 -3.66 2.21
C THR A 40 -24.72 -2.92 3.52
N VAL A 41 -25.32 -1.73 3.62
CA VAL A 41 -25.33 -0.88 4.81
C VAL A 41 -26.68 -1.01 5.50
N GLU A 42 -26.67 -1.39 6.77
CA GLU A 42 -27.85 -1.57 7.62
C GLU A 42 -27.72 -0.78 8.93
N GLU A 43 -28.60 0.19 9.17
CA GLU A 43 -28.66 0.91 10.45
C GLU A 43 -29.51 0.13 11.48
N ARG A 44 -29.14 0.19 12.76
CA ARG A 44 -29.84 -0.42 13.91
C ARG A 44 -29.75 0.43 15.17
N THR A 45 -30.83 0.52 15.93
CA THR A 45 -30.85 1.22 17.24
C THR A 45 -30.39 0.30 18.36
N ILE A 46 -29.38 0.72 19.14
CA ILE A 46 -28.90 0.07 20.37
C ILE A 46 -28.89 1.13 21.49
N PRO A 47 -30.01 1.32 22.22
CA PRO A 47 -30.16 2.41 23.18
C PRO A 47 -29.12 2.43 24.31
N GLU A 48 -28.58 1.27 24.67
CA GLU A 48 -27.53 1.10 25.69
C GLU A 48 -26.26 1.89 25.40
N MET A 49 -26.00 2.24 24.13
CA MET A 49 -24.75 2.81 23.64
C MET A 49 -24.70 4.35 23.65
N GLN A 50 -25.82 5.03 23.94
CA GLN A 50 -25.86 6.49 23.89
C GLN A 50 -24.90 7.12 24.91
N GLY A 51 -24.06 8.06 24.45
CA GLY A 51 -23.11 8.78 25.31
C GLY A 51 -21.95 7.90 25.79
N LYS A 52 -21.52 6.94 24.97
CA LYS A 52 -20.46 5.97 25.30
C LYS A 52 -19.46 5.86 24.18
N LYS A 53 -18.19 6.09 24.53
CA LYS A 53 -17.05 5.83 23.67
C LYS A 53 -16.77 4.34 23.61
N CYS A 54 -16.64 3.80 22.41
CA CYS A 54 -16.21 2.41 22.20
C CYS A 54 -14.72 2.37 21.87
N PHE A 55 -13.98 1.45 22.51
CA PHE A 55 -12.53 1.29 22.27
C PHE A 55 -12.14 -0.02 21.58
N GLY A 56 -13.06 -0.97 21.39
CA GLY A 56 -12.75 -2.24 20.72
C GLY A 56 -13.84 -3.31 20.81
N CYS A 57 -13.71 -4.33 19.95
CA CYS A 57 -14.54 -5.51 19.88
C CYS A 57 -13.69 -6.78 20.09
N PHE A 58 -14.13 -7.68 20.96
CA PHE A 58 -13.46 -8.92 21.33
C PHE A 58 -14.44 -10.08 21.17
N GLY A 59 -14.56 -10.59 19.93
CA GLY A 59 -15.59 -11.54 19.54
C GLY A 59 -16.99 -10.94 19.67
N GLU A 60 -17.78 -11.42 20.64
CA GLU A 60 -19.11 -10.88 20.97
C GLU A 60 -19.11 -9.69 21.94
N TRP A 61 -17.97 -9.39 22.58
CA TRP A 61 -17.89 -8.36 23.63
C TRP A 61 -17.41 -7.02 23.06
N VAL A 62 -18.09 -5.93 23.41
CA VAL A 62 -17.67 -4.56 23.10
C VAL A 62 -17.25 -3.86 24.38
N ILE A 63 -16.09 -3.19 24.39
CA ILE A 63 -15.68 -2.36 25.54
C ILE A 63 -16.14 -0.91 25.38
N LEU A 64 -16.81 -0.42 26.42
CA LEU A 64 -17.48 0.88 26.46
C LEU A 64 -17.00 1.69 27.66
N VAL A 65 -16.83 3.00 27.46
CA VAL A 65 -16.65 3.97 28.55
C VAL A 65 -17.70 5.07 28.41
N ASP A 66 -18.49 5.27 29.46
CA ASP A 66 -19.54 6.28 29.50
C ASP A 66 -18.96 7.70 29.65
N GLU A 67 -19.36 8.63 28.78
CA GLU A 67 -18.76 9.97 28.68
C GLU A 67 -18.92 10.82 29.95
N LEU A 68 -20.04 10.64 30.66
CA LEU A 68 -20.44 11.45 31.81
C LEU A 68 -19.99 10.83 33.13
N THR A 69 -20.21 9.53 33.30
CA THR A 69 -19.91 8.81 34.55
C THR A 69 -18.50 8.22 34.58
N ARG A 70 -17.87 8.00 33.40
CA ARG A 70 -16.64 7.22 33.21
C ARG A 70 -16.74 5.79 33.76
N GLU A 71 -17.95 5.24 33.85
CA GLU A 71 -18.16 3.80 34.01
C GLU A 71 -17.55 3.07 32.81
N CYS A 72 -16.73 2.06 33.08
CA CYS A 72 -16.09 1.23 32.06
C CYS A 72 -16.62 -0.21 32.17
N PHE A 73 -17.08 -0.79 31.06
CA PHE A 73 -17.61 -2.15 31.04
C PHE A 73 -17.53 -2.80 29.67
N PHE A 74 -17.42 -4.13 29.65
CA PHE A 74 -17.71 -4.95 28.48
C PHE A 74 -19.21 -5.23 28.39
N LEU A 75 -19.80 -5.12 27.20
CA LEU A 75 -21.17 -5.54 26.89
C LEU A 75 -21.15 -6.68 25.87
N SER A 76 -21.84 -7.78 26.17
CA SER A 76 -22.04 -8.88 25.22
C SER A 76 -23.16 -8.52 24.23
N LEU A 77 -22.85 -8.54 22.94
CA LEU A 77 -23.80 -8.25 21.86
C LEU A 77 -24.90 -9.32 21.74
N ILE A 78 -24.63 -10.57 22.12
CA ILE A 78 -25.62 -11.67 22.04
C ILE A 78 -26.53 -11.71 23.27
N SER A 79 -25.96 -11.54 24.46
CA SER A 79 -26.65 -11.77 25.74
C SER A 79 -27.11 -10.49 26.46
N SER A 80 -26.66 -9.32 26.00
CA SER A 80 -26.82 -8.01 26.67
C SER A 80 -26.25 -7.95 28.10
N SER A 81 -25.48 -8.96 28.52
CA SER A 81 -24.85 -9.01 29.84
C SER A 81 -23.62 -8.09 29.90
N ARG A 82 -23.27 -7.65 31.12
CA ARG A 82 -22.19 -6.69 31.37
C ARG A 82 -21.13 -7.26 32.30
N VAL A 83 -19.86 -6.96 32.01
CA VAL A 83 -18.74 -7.14 32.94
C VAL A 83 -18.14 -5.77 33.23
N HIS A 84 -18.30 -5.28 34.46
CA HIS A 84 -17.84 -3.95 34.86
C HIS A 84 -16.35 -3.99 35.26
N LEU A 85 -15.64 -2.94 34.88
CA LEU A 85 -14.25 -2.64 35.19
C LEU A 85 -14.18 -1.41 36.13
N PRO A 86 -13.01 -1.09 36.72
CA PRO A 86 -12.85 0.13 37.49
C PRO A 86 -13.17 1.40 36.67
N PRO A 87 -13.84 2.41 37.25
CA PRO A 87 -14.12 3.67 36.55
C PRO A 87 -12.85 4.37 36.06
N PHE A 88 -12.92 4.97 34.89
CA PHE A 88 -11.75 5.54 34.18
C PHE A 88 -11.31 6.94 34.70
N GLN A 89 -11.68 7.27 35.94
CA GLN A 89 -11.74 8.65 36.44
C GLN A 89 -10.39 9.27 36.84
N SER A 90 -9.40 8.47 37.23
CA SER A 90 -8.16 8.95 37.86
C SER A 90 -7.05 9.36 36.90
N PHE A 91 -7.08 8.91 35.63
CA PHE A 91 -5.96 9.09 34.69
C PHE A 91 -6.20 10.21 33.66
N LEU A 92 -7.45 10.60 33.41
CA LEU A 92 -7.83 11.64 32.46
C LEU A 92 -7.78 13.04 33.10
N GLN A 93 -6.61 13.47 33.59
CA GLN A 93 -6.47 14.76 34.28
C GLN A 93 -6.82 15.94 33.36
N MET A 94 -8.04 16.46 33.52
CA MET A 94 -8.66 17.55 32.74
C MET A 94 -8.83 17.31 31.22
N GLN A 95 -8.52 16.13 30.69
CA GLN A 95 -8.71 15.79 29.27
C GLN A 95 -10.14 15.29 28.97
N ALA A 96 -10.66 15.62 27.78
CA ALA A 96 -11.92 15.06 27.30
C ALA A 96 -11.81 13.54 27.06
N LEU A 97 -12.94 12.81 27.11
CA LEU A 97 -12.94 11.39 26.70
C LEU A 97 -12.73 11.25 25.19
N GLU A 98 -13.10 12.28 24.42
CA GLU A 98 -12.84 12.42 22.98
C GLU A 98 -11.32 12.36 22.70
N GLU A 99 -10.50 13.11 23.45
CA GLU A 99 -9.03 13.10 23.38
C GLU A 99 -8.39 11.76 23.81
N CYS A 100 -9.08 10.94 24.60
CA CYS A 100 -8.53 9.68 25.09
C CYS A 100 -8.38 8.67 23.95
N THR A 101 -7.13 8.41 23.58
CA THR A 101 -6.71 7.44 22.56
C THR A 101 -5.87 6.33 23.21
N GLY A 102 -5.97 5.12 22.67
CA GLY A 102 -5.38 3.91 23.25
C GLY A 102 -6.19 2.66 22.94
N LYS A 103 -5.65 1.50 23.28
CA LYS A 103 -6.20 0.19 22.95
C LYS A 103 -6.25 -0.70 24.19
N PHE A 104 -7.35 -1.41 24.35
CA PHE A 104 -7.48 -2.48 25.36
C PHE A 104 -6.98 -3.81 24.81
N SER A 105 -6.41 -4.64 25.67
CA SER A 105 -6.07 -6.04 25.37
C SER A 105 -6.53 -6.96 26.51
N LEU A 106 -6.71 -8.25 26.21
CA LEU A 106 -7.31 -9.24 27.11
C LEU A 106 -6.49 -10.52 27.16
N THR A 107 -6.31 -11.07 28.37
CA THR A 107 -5.70 -12.40 28.58
C THR A 107 -6.64 -13.57 28.30
N SER A 108 -7.96 -13.36 28.41
CA SER A 108 -8.99 -14.35 28.14
C SER A 108 -10.37 -13.68 27.98
N SER A 109 -11.46 -14.44 27.87
CA SER A 109 -12.82 -13.87 27.86
C SER A 109 -13.07 -12.98 29.10
N PRO A 110 -13.72 -11.80 28.97
CA PRO A 110 -14.11 -10.97 30.12
C PRO A 110 -14.94 -11.68 31.19
N THR A 111 -15.58 -12.81 30.85
CA THR A 111 -16.33 -13.62 31.81
C THR A 111 -15.44 -14.49 32.71
N SER A 112 -14.18 -14.72 32.35
CA SER A 112 -13.23 -15.51 33.14
C SER A 112 -12.87 -14.80 34.46
N PRO A 113 -12.75 -15.53 35.59
CA PRO A 113 -12.35 -14.92 36.88
C PRO A 113 -10.91 -14.39 36.83
N ASP A 114 -10.02 -15.09 36.14
CA ASP A 114 -8.59 -14.76 36.04
C ASP A 114 -8.29 -13.80 34.89
N CYS A 115 -9.31 -13.21 34.27
CA CYS A 115 -9.16 -12.26 33.18
C CYS A 115 -8.51 -10.96 33.66
N ILE A 116 -7.23 -10.79 33.30
CA ILE A 116 -6.54 -9.50 33.31
C ILE A 116 -6.89 -8.77 32.00
N THR A 117 -7.42 -7.56 32.16
CA THR A 117 -7.62 -6.56 31.11
C THR A 117 -6.49 -5.54 31.21
N THR A 118 -5.87 -5.19 30.09
CA THR A 118 -4.94 -4.07 30.01
C THR A 118 -5.52 -2.94 29.16
N PHE A 119 -5.09 -1.72 29.45
CA PHE A 119 -5.25 -0.56 28.55
C PHE A 119 -3.89 0.10 28.37
N VAL A 120 -3.50 0.27 27.11
CA VAL A 120 -2.29 0.99 26.72
C VAL A 120 -2.73 2.30 26.05
N PRO A 121 -2.53 3.47 26.69
CA PRO A 121 -2.87 4.75 26.09
C PRO A 121 -1.92 5.07 24.94
N TYR A 122 -2.45 5.59 23.84
CA TYR A 122 -1.62 6.01 22.71
C TYR A 122 -0.72 7.17 23.13
N ALA A 123 0.53 7.13 22.67
CA ALA A 123 1.55 8.12 23.00
C ALA A 123 1.70 8.44 24.51
N LYS A 124 1.62 7.42 25.36
CA LYS A 124 1.99 7.48 26.79
C LYS A 124 3.00 6.39 27.16
N ASP A 125 3.59 6.59 28.33
CA ASP A 125 4.70 5.86 28.92
C ASP A 125 4.26 4.88 30.03
N PHE A 126 3.01 4.40 29.98
CA PHE A 126 2.43 3.55 31.02
C PHE A 126 1.36 2.58 30.51
N VAL A 127 1.23 1.45 31.20
CA VAL A 127 0.11 0.50 31.05
C VAL A 127 -0.83 0.66 32.24
N LEU A 128 -2.14 0.53 32.01
CA LEU A 128 -3.13 0.29 33.05
C LEU A 128 -3.53 -1.19 33.04
N LEU A 129 -3.61 -1.82 34.21
CA LEU A 129 -4.03 -3.21 34.38
C LEU A 129 -5.22 -3.29 35.34
N SER A 130 -6.14 -4.23 35.09
CA SER A 130 -7.23 -4.55 36.00
C SER A 130 -7.67 -6.02 35.84
N ARG A 131 -7.85 -6.70 36.96
CA ARG A 131 -8.58 -7.97 37.07
C ARG A 131 -10.07 -7.71 37.28
N ARG A 132 -10.89 -8.68 36.89
CA ARG A 132 -12.33 -8.68 37.15
C ARG A 132 -12.63 -8.49 38.65
N HIS A 133 -13.49 -7.52 38.97
CA HIS A 133 -13.87 -7.08 40.33
C HIS A 133 -12.85 -6.22 41.10
N ASP A 134 -11.78 -5.75 40.46
CA ASP A 134 -10.98 -4.64 41.01
C ASP A 134 -11.80 -3.35 41.15
N LYS A 135 -11.32 -2.42 41.98
CA LYS A 135 -11.98 -1.12 42.24
C LYS A 135 -11.27 0.07 41.60
N GLU A 136 -9.99 -0.10 41.28
CA GLU A 136 -9.09 0.92 40.73
C GLU A 136 -8.17 0.22 39.71
N TRP A 137 -7.67 0.94 38.69
CA TRP A 137 -6.68 0.38 37.77
C TRP A 137 -5.28 0.48 38.38
N THR A 138 -4.49 -0.59 38.26
CA THR A 138 -3.05 -0.55 38.55
C THR A 138 -2.33 0.15 37.40
N LYS A 139 -1.69 1.31 37.65
CA LYS A 139 -0.80 1.96 36.68
C LYS A 139 0.63 1.46 36.87
N MET A 140 1.26 0.98 35.80
CA MET A 140 2.70 0.70 35.73
C MET A 140 3.35 1.61 34.69
N ALA A 141 4.47 2.24 35.03
CA ALA A 141 5.29 3.01 34.07
C ALA A 141 6.23 2.08 33.29
N ILE A 142 6.49 2.43 32.03
CA ILE A 142 7.40 1.72 31.11
C ILE A 142 8.67 2.56 30.88
N THR A 143 8.74 3.78 31.42
CA THR A 143 9.85 4.75 31.25
C THR A 143 11.23 4.17 31.51
N ASP A 144 11.32 3.27 32.49
CA ASP A 144 12.60 2.79 33.01
C ASP A 144 13.14 1.61 32.17
N CYS A 145 12.26 0.96 31.40
CA CYS A 145 12.59 -0.07 30.40
C CYS A 145 13.13 0.56 29.09
N ILE A 146 12.62 1.75 28.72
CA ILE A 146 12.89 2.40 27.43
C ILE A 146 14.19 3.22 27.52
N SER A 147 15.32 2.52 27.52
CA SER A 147 16.62 3.18 27.67
C SER A 147 17.02 3.99 26.41
N LYS A 148 16.86 5.32 26.51
CA LYS A 148 17.38 6.41 25.64
C LYS A 148 16.49 6.99 24.52
N VAL A 149 15.32 6.44 24.18
CA VAL A 149 14.45 7.04 23.14
C VAL A 149 13.06 7.34 23.69
N VAL A 150 12.61 8.60 23.60
CA VAL A 150 11.25 9.00 24.00
C VAL A 150 10.30 8.72 22.82
N CYS A 151 10.12 7.43 22.49
CA CYS A 151 9.24 7.01 21.42
C CYS A 151 7.84 6.67 21.94
N PRO A 152 6.77 7.27 21.38
CA PRO A 152 5.41 6.93 21.78
C PRO A 152 5.02 5.52 21.30
N ILE A 153 4.09 4.86 22.01
CA ILE A 153 3.57 3.53 21.66
C ILE A 153 2.72 3.61 20.39
N SER A 154 2.95 2.69 19.44
CA SER A 154 2.19 2.57 18.20
C SER A 154 1.03 1.56 18.30
N GLU A 155 1.31 0.33 18.75
CA GLU A 155 0.36 -0.80 18.75
C GLU A 155 0.64 -1.77 19.92
N ASN A 156 -0.37 -2.52 20.38
CA ASN A 156 -0.19 -3.60 21.37
C ASN A 156 -1.17 -4.78 21.17
N THR A 157 -0.83 -5.94 21.74
CA THR A 157 -1.74 -7.07 21.90
C THR A 157 -1.36 -7.91 23.13
N ILE A 158 -2.26 -8.79 23.57
CA ILE A 158 -1.90 -9.90 24.46
C ILE A 158 -2.00 -11.22 23.68
N TYR A 159 -0.97 -12.04 23.78
CA TYR A 159 -0.88 -13.34 23.12
C TYR A 159 -0.11 -14.32 24.03
N LYS A 160 -0.63 -15.54 24.19
CA LYS A 160 -0.12 -16.57 25.14
C LYS A 160 0.17 -16.05 26.56
N GLY A 161 -0.56 -15.05 27.03
CA GLY A 161 -0.37 -14.45 28.37
C GLY A 161 0.78 -13.43 28.46
N ARG A 162 1.45 -13.12 27.35
CA ARG A 162 2.43 -12.02 27.24
C ARG A 162 1.78 -10.80 26.58
N LEU A 163 2.10 -9.61 27.06
CA LEU A 163 1.72 -8.31 26.49
C LEU A 163 2.86 -7.86 25.57
N PHE A 164 2.55 -7.76 24.28
CA PHE A 164 3.44 -7.24 23.24
C PHE A 164 3.10 -5.77 22.99
N ILE A 165 4.09 -4.90 23.02
CA ILE A 165 3.96 -3.46 22.76
C ILE A 165 4.99 -3.06 21.69
N LEU A 166 4.53 -2.42 20.61
CA LEU A 166 5.39 -1.80 19.61
C LEU A 166 5.52 -0.29 19.89
N SER A 167 6.75 0.22 19.85
CA SER A 167 6.99 1.66 19.78
C SER A 167 6.74 2.19 18.36
N ILE A 168 6.82 3.52 18.18
CA ILE A 168 6.91 4.13 16.84
C ILE A 168 8.31 3.89 16.21
N SER A 169 9.37 3.78 17.02
CA SER A 169 10.74 3.38 16.60
C SER A 169 10.88 1.91 16.17
N GLU A 170 9.78 1.15 16.12
CA GLU A 170 9.75 -0.28 15.78
C GLU A 170 10.45 -1.21 16.79
N GLU A 171 10.74 -0.71 17.98
CA GLU A 171 11.20 -1.53 19.11
C GLU A 171 10.01 -2.27 19.71
N ALA A 172 10.08 -3.60 19.77
CA ALA A 172 9.03 -4.43 20.37
C ALA A 172 9.42 -4.87 21.79
N LEU A 173 8.63 -4.44 22.77
CA LEU A 173 8.74 -4.80 24.17
C LEU A 173 7.74 -5.93 24.49
N VAL A 174 8.21 -6.98 25.17
CA VAL A 174 7.38 -8.12 25.56
C VAL A 174 7.47 -8.34 27.06
N PHE A 175 6.30 -8.43 27.72
CA PHE A 175 6.16 -8.57 29.16
C PHE A 175 5.24 -9.73 29.53
N ASP A 176 5.56 -10.52 30.56
CA ASP A 176 4.64 -11.51 31.12
C ASP A 176 3.51 -10.84 31.93
N VAL A 177 2.24 -11.09 31.60
CA VAL A 177 1.10 -10.38 32.22
C VAL A 177 0.81 -10.83 33.65
N ALA A 178 1.23 -12.02 34.06
CA ALA A 178 1.17 -12.42 35.47
C ALA A 178 2.26 -11.70 36.28
N ALA A 179 3.50 -11.71 35.77
CA ALA A 179 4.64 -11.02 36.39
C ALA A 179 4.39 -9.51 36.53
N LEU A 180 3.82 -8.86 35.50
CA LEU A 180 3.42 -7.45 35.53
C LEU A 180 2.50 -7.12 36.72
N VAL A 181 1.51 -7.97 37.03
CA VAL A 181 0.59 -7.72 38.15
C VAL A 181 1.25 -8.03 39.50
N ASP A 182 2.17 -8.98 39.55
CA ASP A 182 2.98 -9.27 40.74
C ASP A 182 4.20 -8.33 40.89
N GLY A 183 4.27 -7.26 40.07
CA GLY A 183 5.28 -6.20 40.16
C GLY A 183 6.69 -6.58 39.66
N HIS A 184 6.82 -7.68 38.94
CA HIS A 184 8.08 -8.18 38.38
C HIS A 184 8.13 -7.88 36.89
N ILE A 185 9.11 -7.08 36.47
CA ILE A 185 9.38 -6.85 35.04
C ILE A 185 10.37 -7.93 34.58
N MET A 186 9.93 -8.81 33.68
CA MET A 186 10.83 -9.58 32.82
C MET A 186 10.73 -8.95 31.43
N GLU A 187 11.85 -8.45 30.94
CA GLU A 187 11.97 -7.81 29.63
C GLU A 187 12.52 -8.83 28.64
N THR A 188 11.77 -9.10 27.58
CA THR A 188 12.30 -9.81 26.40
C THR A 188 12.34 -8.82 25.25
N PHE A 189 13.55 -8.45 24.82
CA PHE A 189 13.74 -7.64 23.62
C PHE A 189 13.54 -8.54 22.40
N SER A 190 12.68 -8.10 21.48
CA SER A 190 12.66 -8.67 20.14
C SER A 190 13.81 -8.07 19.34
N GLU A 191 14.62 -8.91 18.68
CA GLU A 191 15.31 -8.43 17.47
C GLU A 191 14.23 -8.32 16.41
N HIS A 192 13.63 -7.13 16.34
CA HIS A 192 12.75 -6.78 15.25
C HIS A 192 13.59 -6.76 13.96
N PRO A 193 13.08 -7.27 12.82
CA PRO A 193 13.89 -7.40 11.62
C PRO A 193 14.38 -6.01 11.20
N TYR A 194 15.70 -5.86 11.12
CA TYR A 194 16.41 -4.60 10.91
C TYR A 194 16.32 -4.09 9.46
N HIS A 195 15.09 -3.97 8.95
CA HIS A 195 14.78 -3.32 7.68
C HIS A 195 14.93 -1.80 7.86
N LEU A 196 16.14 -1.32 7.58
CA LEU A 196 16.53 0.08 7.74
C LEU A 196 15.74 0.95 6.76
N TYR A 197 14.76 1.69 7.27
CA TYR A 197 14.16 2.88 6.63
C TYR A 197 13.82 2.70 5.13
N HIS A 198 12.61 2.22 4.83
CA HIS A 198 12.08 2.30 3.47
C HIS A 198 11.89 3.76 3.04
N GLY A 199 12.92 4.30 2.38
CA GLY A 199 12.89 5.62 1.79
C GLY A 199 11.63 5.82 0.97
N ASN A 200 11.00 6.98 1.15
CA ASN A 200 9.81 7.44 0.44
C ASN A 200 8.45 6.83 0.89
N THR A 201 8.37 5.97 1.94
CA THR A 201 7.09 5.50 2.53
C THR A 201 7.17 5.25 4.05
N PRO A 202 6.62 6.13 4.92
CA PRO A 202 6.60 5.89 6.36
C PRO A 202 5.59 4.80 6.75
N THR A 203 6.01 3.83 7.57
CA THR A 203 5.18 2.76 8.18
C THR A 203 4.17 3.32 9.19
N ARG A 204 3.07 3.93 8.72
CA ARG A 204 2.14 4.66 9.61
C ARG A 204 1.25 3.76 10.45
N ASP A 205 0.72 2.68 9.88
CA ASP A 205 -0.28 1.85 10.56
C ASP A 205 0.24 0.42 10.72
N LYS A 206 0.09 -0.14 11.92
CA LYS A 206 0.64 -1.43 12.35
C LYS A 206 -0.44 -2.22 13.09
N TYR A 207 -0.59 -3.49 12.78
CA TYR A 207 -1.66 -4.34 13.33
C TYR A 207 -1.11 -5.66 13.84
N PHE A 208 -1.41 -6.00 15.09
CA PHE A 208 -1.29 -7.37 15.56
C PHE A 208 -2.54 -8.18 15.21
N VAL A 209 -2.35 -9.39 14.66
CA VAL A 209 -3.42 -10.33 14.29
C VAL A 209 -3.08 -11.71 14.84
N GLU A 210 -3.91 -12.25 15.74
CA GLU A 210 -3.82 -13.66 16.13
C GLU A 210 -4.50 -14.53 15.07
N SER A 211 -3.84 -15.61 14.65
CA SER A 211 -4.34 -16.52 13.62
C SER A 211 -3.78 -17.93 13.82
N CYS A 212 -4.66 -18.93 13.98
CA CYS A 212 -4.28 -20.35 14.05
C CYS A 212 -3.17 -20.68 15.07
N ASN A 213 -3.25 -20.10 16.27
CA ASN A 213 -2.26 -20.19 17.36
C ASN A 213 -0.89 -19.53 17.08
N GLY A 214 -0.75 -18.77 15.99
CA GLY A 214 0.36 -17.87 15.73
C GLY A 214 -0.04 -16.40 15.91
N LEU A 215 0.93 -15.54 16.21
CA LEU A 215 0.78 -14.09 16.20
C LEU A 215 1.43 -13.53 14.93
N TYR A 216 0.74 -12.62 14.25
CA TYR A 216 1.21 -11.95 13.04
C TYR A 216 1.27 -10.44 13.26
N LEU A 217 2.28 -9.79 12.70
CA LEU A 217 2.38 -8.34 12.58
C LEU A 217 2.16 -7.97 11.12
N VAL A 218 1.13 -7.16 10.86
CA VAL A 218 0.89 -6.56 9.54
C VAL A 218 1.35 -5.11 9.56
N ARG A 219 2.18 -4.72 8.60
CA ARG A 219 2.66 -3.33 8.40
C ARG A 219 2.01 -2.74 7.16
N VAL A 220 1.42 -1.56 7.27
CA VAL A 220 0.79 -0.86 6.15
C VAL A 220 1.61 0.38 5.79
N HIS A 221 2.20 0.37 4.60
CA HIS A 221 2.97 1.48 4.05
C HIS A 221 2.06 2.42 3.27
N LEU A 222 2.28 3.73 3.42
CA LEU A 222 1.45 4.78 2.83
C LEU A 222 2.25 5.78 2.01
N PHE A 223 1.62 6.30 0.95
CA PHE A 223 2.15 7.38 0.12
C PHE A 223 2.00 8.74 0.80
N HIS A 224 2.82 8.97 1.82
CA HIS A 224 2.90 10.22 2.59
C HIS A 224 1.51 10.69 3.10
N GLU A 225 1.18 11.96 2.90
CA GLU A 225 -0.09 12.58 3.29
C GLU A 225 -1.30 12.21 2.41
N ALA A 226 -1.11 11.56 1.25
CA ALA A 226 -2.23 11.13 0.42
C ALA A 226 -3.02 9.96 1.03
N GLN A 227 -2.48 9.32 2.08
CA GLN A 227 -3.05 8.16 2.80
C GLN A 227 -3.35 6.93 1.92
N HIS A 228 -2.93 6.96 0.66
CA HIS A 228 -3.01 5.86 -0.29
C HIS A 228 -2.05 4.74 0.14
N VAL A 229 -2.53 3.49 0.11
CA VAL A 229 -1.77 2.30 0.50
C VAL A 229 -0.78 1.95 -0.62
N THR A 230 0.51 1.90 -0.32
CA THR A 230 1.55 1.56 -1.31
C THR A 230 1.95 0.10 -1.27
N HIS A 231 2.02 -0.50 -0.08
CA HIS A 231 2.39 -1.89 0.13
C HIS A 231 1.91 -2.36 1.51
N ILE A 232 1.76 -3.67 1.70
CA ILE A 232 1.46 -4.27 3.00
C ILE A 232 2.33 -5.52 3.21
N GLU A 233 3.13 -5.50 4.27
CA GLU A 233 3.93 -6.66 4.69
C GLU A 233 3.21 -7.45 5.78
N VAL A 234 3.49 -8.74 5.85
CA VAL A 234 3.07 -9.63 6.94
C VAL A 234 4.30 -10.34 7.48
N TYR A 235 4.46 -10.33 8.79
CA TYR A 235 5.44 -11.13 9.50
C TYR A 235 4.74 -12.02 10.52
N GLN A 236 5.28 -13.20 10.79
CA GLN A 236 4.83 -14.09 11.86
C GLN A 236 5.86 -14.09 12.99
N LEU A 237 5.36 -14.09 14.23
CA LEU A 237 6.17 -14.24 15.43
C LEU A 237 6.83 -15.62 15.43
N HIS A 238 8.17 -15.65 15.46
CA HIS A 238 8.93 -16.85 15.76
C HIS A 238 9.09 -16.97 17.28
N GLU A 239 8.81 -18.16 17.83
CA GLU A 239 9.15 -18.51 19.20
C GLU A 239 10.22 -19.61 19.16
N PRO A 240 11.43 -19.40 19.70
CA PRO A 240 12.48 -20.40 19.68
C PRO A 240 12.05 -21.67 20.42
N SER A 241 12.42 -22.83 19.87
CA SER A 241 12.05 -24.13 20.44
C SER A 241 12.86 -24.45 21.71
N GLU A 242 12.32 -25.27 22.62
CA GLU A 242 13.01 -25.68 23.85
C GLU A 242 14.31 -26.50 23.60
N GLU A 243 14.58 -26.92 22.36
CA GLU A 243 15.73 -27.78 22.01
C GLU A 243 16.85 -27.05 21.22
N GLU A 244 16.60 -25.86 20.64
CA GLU A 244 17.53 -25.28 19.65
C GLU A 244 18.49 -24.20 20.17
N ASP A 245 18.04 -23.25 21.02
CA ASP A 245 18.90 -22.13 21.45
C ASP A 245 19.00 -21.91 22.97
N LEU A 246 20.15 -22.30 23.53
CA LEU A 246 20.51 -22.11 24.95
C LEU A 246 21.15 -20.74 25.27
N ASN A 247 21.19 -19.81 24.30
CA ASN A 247 21.99 -18.59 24.38
C ASN A 247 21.28 -17.31 23.89
N GLN A 248 20.08 -17.39 23.33
CA GLN A 248 19.32 -16.22 22.84
C GLN A 248 17.84 -16.30 23.25
N ASP A 249 17.49 -15.65 24.37
CA ASP A 249 16.10 -15.28 24.71
C ASP A 249 15.60 -14.15 23.77
N ILE A 250 15.73 -14.32 22.46
CA ILE A 250 15.43 -13.30 21.45
C ILE A 250 14.19 -13.72 20.68
N ILE A 251 13.23 -12.81 20.61
CA ILE A 251 12.01 -12.96 19.80
C ILE A 251 12.28 -12.37 18.41
N THR A 252 12.09 -13.15 17.36
CA THR A 252 12.24 -12.71 15.95
C THR A 252 10.91 -12.73 15.21
N TRP A 253 10.88 -12.12 14.02
CA TRP A 253 9.71 -12.03 13.16
C TRP A 253 10.08 -12.45 11.73
N ASP A 254 9.51 -13.56 11.27
CA ASP A 254 9.76 -14.09 9.94
C ASP A 254 8.81 -13.45 8.92
N TYR A 255 9.29 -13.02 7.76
CA TYR A 255 8.42 -12.53 6.67
C TYR A 255 7.53 -13.67 6.14
N VAL A 256 6.25 -13.36 5.88
CA VAL A 256 5.25 -14.33 5.42
C VAL A 256 4.67 -13.90 4.07
N SER A 257 5.03 -14.63 3.02
CA SER A 257 4.49 -14.44 1.68
C SER A 257 3.04 -14.89 1.52
N SER A 258 2.55 -15.83 2.35
CA SER A 258 1.17 -16.33 2.31
C SER A 258 0.61 -16.73 3.69
N ILE A 259 -0.63 -16.31 3.97
CA ILE A 259 -1.43 -16.71 5.15
C ILE A 259 -2.41 -17.87 4.87
N GLY A 260 -2.40 -18.45 3.66
CA GLY A 260 -3.21 -19.61 3.29
C GLY A 260 -4.73 -19.36 3.25
N ASP A 261 -5.55 -20.30 3.75
CA ASP A 261 -7.03 -20.19 3.86
C ASP A 261 -7.48 -19.18 4.96
N ARG A 262 -6.67 -18.15 5.20
CA ARG A 262 -6.96 -17.05 6.12
C ARG A 262 -7.18 -15.77 5.36
N ALA A 263 -8.01 -14.91 5.93
CA ALA A 263 -8.20 -13.54 5.50
C ALA A 263 -8.12 -12.63 6.73
N PHE A 264 -7.30 -11.58 6.65
CA PHE A 264 -7.12 -10.63 7.75
C PHE A 264 -7.99 -9.39 7.53
N PHE A 265 -8.69 -8.95 8.57
CA PHE A 265 -9.61 -7.82 8.54
C PHE A 265 -9.11 -6.74 9.50
N LEU A 266 -8.71 -5.59 8.96
CA LEU A 266 -8.00 -4.52 9.67
C LEU A 266 -8.83 -3.23 9.68
N SER A 267 -8.93 -2.57 10.83
CA SER A 267 -9.66 -1.30 10.99
C SER A 267 -9.12 -0.48 12.17
N ARG A 268 -8.73 0.77 11.93
CA ARG A 268 -8.17 1.70 12.94
C ARG A 268 -6.97 1.10 13.69
N MET A 269 -7.18 0.52 14.88
CA MET A 269 -6.15 -0.10 15.74
C MET A 269 -6.40 -1.60 16.02
N HIS A 270 -7.27 -2.25 15.23
CA HIS A 270 -7.72 -3.62 15.47
C HIS A 270 -7.61 -4.48 14.22
N GLY A 271 -7.09 -5.69 14.38
CA GLY A 271 -6.98 -6.70 13.33
C GLY A 271 -7.55 -8.05 13.78
N VAL A 272 -8.20 -8.76 12.85
CA VAL A 272 -8.85 -10.05 13.13
C VAL A 272 -8.70 -11.01 11.95
N SER A 273 -8.37 -12.27 12.24
CA SER A 273 -8.22 -13.33 11.24
C SER A 273 -9.48 -14.18 11.11
N LEU A 274 -9.94 -14.40 9.87
CA LEU A 274 -11.05 -15.30 9.52
C LEU A 274 -10.56 -16.49 8.68
N CYS A 275 -11.30 -17.61 8.74
CA CYS A 275 -11.19 -18.70 7.77
C CYS A 275 -11.91 -18.28 6.48
N ALA A 276 -11.19 -18.20 5.36
CA ALA A 276 -11.74 -17.62 4.14
C ALA A 276 -12.90 -18.47 3.59
N LYS A 277 -12.67 -19.78 3.51
CA LYS A 277 -13.68 -20.79 3.14
C LYS A 277 -14.92 -20.85 4.03
N GLU A 278 -14.81 -20.55 5.33
CA GLU A 278 -15.96 -20.55 6.25
C GLU A 278 -16.85 -19.31 6.06
N PHE A 279 -16.24 -18.13 5.90
CA PHE A 279 -16.95 -16.85 5.82
C PHE A 279 -17.30 -16.42 4.39
N GLY A 280 -16.88 -17.19 3.38
CA GLY A 280 -17.16 -16.92 1.97
C GLY A 280 -16.39 -15.71 1.44
N VAL A 281 -15.17 -15.50 1.95
CA VAL A 281 -14.25 -14.44 1.52
C VAL A 281 -13.06 -15.06 0.77
N GLU A 282 -12.21 -14.21 0.21
CA GLU A 282 -11.06 -14.66 -0.57
C GLU A 282 -9.91 -15.09 0.36
N PRO A 283 -9.25 -16.24 0.13
CA PRO A 283 -8.07 -16.65 0.88
C PRO A 283 -6.88 -15.75 0.56
N ASN A 284 -5.83 -15.84 1.39
CA ASN A 284 -4.58 -15.09 1.26
C ASN A 284 -4.75 -13.56 1.06
N CYS A 285 -5.81 -12.98 1.62
CA CYS A 285 -6.19 -11.57 1.42
C CYS A 285 -6.23 -10.77 2.72
N ILE A 286 -5.93 -9.47 2.61
CA ILE A 286 -6.00 -8.48 3.69
C ILE A 286 -7.03 -7.41 3.32
N TYR A 287 -8.06 -7.28 4.16
CA TYR A 287 -9.17 -6.34 4.02
C TYR A 287 -8.99 -5.18 5.00
N LEU A 288 -8.52 -4.03 4.51
CA LEU A 288 -8.15 -2.86 5.31
C LEU A 288 -9.14 -1.71 5.13
N VAL A 289 -9.62 -1.14 6.24
CA VAL A 289 -10.45 0.07 6.24
C VAL A 289 -9.63 1.31 6.58
N ARG A 290 -9.70 2.34 5.72
CA ARG A 290 -9.09 3.66 5.96
C ARG A 290 -10.04 4.81 5.62
N PRO A 291 -9.94 5.97 6.31
CA PRO A 291 -10.44 7.23 5.78
C PRO A 291 -9.55 7.70 4.62
N CYS A 292 -10.17 8.29 3.61
CA CYS A 292 -9.58 8.97 2.46
C CYS A 292 -10.46 10.19 2.12
N SER A 293 -10.10 10.98 1.11
CA SER A 293 -10.80 12.24 0.77
C SER A 293 -12.22 12.05 0.22
N ASP A 294 -12.53 10.87 -0.32
CA ASP A 294 -13.88 10.47 -0.77
C ASP A 294 -14.73 9.79 0.32
N GLY A 295 -14.18 9.61 1.53
CA GLY A 295 -14.80 8.96 2.67
C GLY A 295 -14.03 7.74 3.19
N GLU A 296 -14.72 6.81 3.86
CA GLU A 296 -14.10 5.56 4.33
C GLU A 296 -14.05 4.54 3.17
N ARG A 297 -12.85 4.04 2.87
CA ARG A 297 -12.58 3.01 1.85
C ARG A 297 -12.34 1.65 2.48
N LEU A 298 -12.79 0.61 1.79
CA LEU A 298 -12.34 -0.76 1.97
C LEU A 298 -11.34 -1.11 0.86
N TYR A 299 -10.10 -1.37 1.26
CA TYR A 299 -9.06 -1.96 0.41
C TYR A 299 -9.11 -3.49 0.57
N LYS A 300 -9.00 -4.25 -0.53
CA LYS A 300 -8.62 -5.66 -0.59
C LYS A 300 -7.19 -5.70 -1.14
N TYR A 301 -6.25 -6.19 -0.38
CA TYR A 301 -4.90 -6.53 -0.83
C TYR A 301 -4.75 -8.05 -0.93
N SER A 302 -4.22 -8.54 -2.04
CA SER A 302 -3.92 -9.95 -2.29
C SER A 302 -2.45 -10.22 -2.02
N LEU A 303 -2.15 -11.29 -1.26
CA LEU A 303 -0.77 -11.72 -1.02
C LEU A 303 -0.25 -12.69 -2.10
N ASP A 304 -1.10 -13.18 -3.02
CA ASP A 304 -0.69 -14.10 -4.10
C ASP A 304 0.02 -13.39 -5.27
N ASP A 305 -0.32 -12.12 -5.51
CA ASP A 305 0.17 -11.29 -6.63
C ASP A 305 0.53 -9.85 -6.24
N LYS A 306 0.42 -9.53 -4.94
CA LYS A 306 0.65 -8.20 -4.34
C LYS A 306 -0.10 -7.06 -5.06
N THR A 307 -1.30 -7.31 -5.55
CA THR A 307 -2.21 -6.26 -6.01
C THR A 307 -3.15 -5.80 -4.90
N PHE A 308 -3.62 -4.55 -4.97
CA PHE A 308 -4.75 -4.07 -4.21
C PHE A 308 -5.86 -3.53 -5.10
N SER A 309 -7.10 -3.70 -4.66
CA SER A 309 -8.28 -3.03 -5.20
C SER A 309 -9.06 -2.37 -4.07
N PHE A 310 -9.87 -1.35 -4.38
CA PHE A 310 -10.66 -0.68 -3.36
C PHE A 310 -12.02 -0.16 -3.84
N ASN A 311 -12.90 0.07 -2.87
CA ASN A 311 -14.09 0.89 -3.05
C ASN A 311 -14.41 1.71 -1.80
N VAL A 312 -15.02 2.88 -1.97
CA VAL A 312 -15.69 3.61 -0.89
C VAL A 312 -16.80 2.73 -0.28
N ILE A 313 -16.91 2.73 1.04
CA ILE A 313 -17.98 2.06 1.81
C ILE A 313 -18.85 3.05 2.59
N LEU A 314 -18.32 4.24 2.91
CA LEU A 314 -19.08 5.36 3.48
C LEU A 314 -18.59 6.68 2.84
N PRO A 315 -19.36 7.33 1.95
CA PRO A 315 -18.94 8.58 1.31
C PRO A 315 -18.94 9.78 2.28
N ASP A 316 -18.18 10.82 1.91
CA ASP A 316 -17.83 12.01 2.73
C ASP A 316 -19.00 12.83 3.31
N ASP A 317 -20.22 12.75 2.73
CA ASP A 317 -21.48 13.44 3.15
C ASP A 317 -21.85 13.34 4.66
N LYS A 318 -21.10 12.60 5.47
CA LYS A 318 -21.33 12.35 6.91
C LYS A 318 -20.08 12.44 7.81
N LEU A 319 -18.94 12.97 7.37
CA LEU A 319 -17.69 12.94 8.15
C LEU A 319 -17.58 13.98 9.28
N ASN A 320 -18.28 13.70 10.38
CA ASN A 320 -17.61 13.79 11.68
C ASN A 320 -16.65 12.59 11.79
N PHE A 321 -15.34 12.82 11.87
CA PHE A 321 -14.30 11.77 12.03
C PHE A 321 -14.41 10.97 13.36
N GLU A 322 -15.30 11.40 14.26
CA GLU A 322 -15.64 10.83 15.57
C GLU A 322 -16.10 9.36 15.53
N GLY A 323 -16.59 8.86 14.39
CA GLY A 323 -17.21 7.54 14.31
C GLY A 323 -16.22 6.38 14.35
N ASN A 324 -16.16 5.63 15.45
CA ASN A 324 -15.24 4.51 15.58
C ASN A 324 -15.70 3.28 14.76
N LEU A 325 -14.78 2.73 13.96
CA LEU A 325 -14.99 1.60 13.06
C LEU A 325 -14.29 0.35 13.59
N PHE A 326 -15.03 -0.74 13.74
CA PHE A 326 -14.51 -2.03 14.23
C PHE A 326 -15.07 -3.21 13.43
N TRP A 327 -14.21 -4.15 13.05
CA TRP A 327 -14.63 -5.46 12.59
C TRP A 327 -15.29 -6.26 13.72
N THR A 328 -16.34 -7.02 13.39
CA THR A 328 -16.97 -7.98 14.31
C THR A 328 -17.18 -9.33 13.63
N THR A 329 -16.85 -10.37 14.38
CA THR A 329 -16.75 -11.76 13.90
C THR A 329 -17.34 -12.71 14.94
N ILE A 330 -18.59 -12.46 15.35
CA ILE A 330 -19.31 -13.35 16.28
C ILE A 330 -19.41 -14.76 15.68
N PRO A 331 -18.84 -15.81 16.31
CA PRO A 331 -18.96 -17.17 15.78
C PRO A 331 -20.40 -17.65 15.82
N ALA A 332 -20.86 -18.30 14.75
CA ALA A 332 -22.24 -18.77 14.61
C ALA A 332 -22.68 -19.77 15.70
N SER A 333 -21.75 -20.37 16.45
CA SER A 333 -22.02 -21.25 17.60
C SER A 333 -22.79 -20.57 18.74
N GLY A 334 -22.79 -19.23 18.83
CA GLY A 334 -23.65 -18.48 19.76
C GLY A 334 -25.11 -18.34 19.33
N MET A 335 -25.45 -18.66 18.07
CA MET A 335 -26.80 -18.56 17.52
C MET A 335 -27.38 -19.92 17.19
N GLN A 336 -28.49 -20.31 17.83
CA GLN A 336 -29.19 -21.57 17.53
C GLN A 336 -29.66 -21.60 16.07
N ALA A 337 -29.01 -22.45 15.27
CA ALA A 337 -29.36 -22.64 13.87
C ALA A 337 -30.66 -23.42 13.71
N VAL A 338 -31.53 -22.96 12.82
CA VAL A 338 -32.60 -23.79 12.23
C VAL A 338 -32.01 -24.44 10.98
N GLU A 339 -31.86 -25.76 11.00
CA GLU A 339 -31.40 -26.54 9.85
C GLU A 339 -32.47 -26.64 8.76
N LEU A 340 -32.04 -26.72 7.49
CA LEU A 340 -32.91 -27.11 6.37
C LEU A 340 -32.11 -27.72 5.20
N GLY A 341 -32.27 -29.04 5.01
CA GLY A 341 -32.32 -29.65 3.67
C GLY A 341 -31.01 -29.92 2.90
N THR A 342 -30.48 -31.12 3.09
CA THR A 342 -29.57 -31.90 2.21
C THR A 342 -29.64 -31.65 0.69
N ALA A 343 -28.46 -31.73 0.05
CA ALA A 343 -28.20 -31.76 -1.41
C ALA A 343 -27.92 -33.22 -1.90
N PRO A 344 -27.32 -33.51 -3.09
CA PRO A 344 -27.11 -32.73 -4.32
C PRO A 344 -28.02 -33.31 -5.45
N PRO A 345 -27.63 -33.80 -6.67
CA PRO A 345 -26.35 -33.94 -7.43
C PRO A 345 -26.20 -32.83 -8.52
N HIS A 346 -25.30 -32.80 -9.53
CA HIS A 346 -24.38 -33.77 -10.17
C HIS A 346 -23.00 -33.15 -10.46
N VAL A 347 -21.97 -34.01 -10.53
CA VAL A 347 -20.65 -33.71 -11.12
C VAL A 347 -20.66 -34.11 -12.61
N VAL A 348 -19.94 -33.35 -13.44
CA VAL A 348 -19.53 -33.76 -14.79
C VAL A 348 -18.01 -33.59 -14.91
N GLU A 349 -17.30 -34.70 -15.06
CA GLU A 349 -15.88 -34.70 -15.40
C GLU A 349 -15.70 -34.42 -16.90
N LEU A 350 -14.60 -33.75 -17.29
CA LEU A 350 -14.20 -33.67 -18.69
C LEU A 350 -12.75 -34.15 -18.86
N ASN A 351 -12.59 -35.10 -19.77
CA ASN A 351 -11.39 -35.93 -19.94
C ASN A 351 -10.11 -35.11 -20.13
N LYS A 352 -9.05 -35.46 -19.38
CA LYS A 352 -7.68 -35.38 -19.91
C LYS A 352 -7.42 -36.64 -20.71
N ASP A 353 -7.24 -36.51 -22.02
CA ASP A 353 -6.49 -37.46 -22.84
C ASP A 353 -6.25 -36.87 -24.25
N ILE A 354 -5.02 -36.41 -24.51
CA ILE A 354 -4.51 -36.19 -25.87
C ILE A 354 -3.19 -36.96 -25.94
N ALA A 355 -3.21 -38.11 -26.62
CA ALA A 355 -2.02 -38.91 -26.84
C ALA A 355 -1.07 -38.19 -27.81
N ILE A 356 0.13 -37.86 -27.35
CA ILE A 356 1.23 -37.45 -28.22
C ILE A 356 1.63 -38.68 -29.05
N SER A 357 1.52 -38.58 -30.38
CA SER A 357 1.89 -39.68 -31.27
C SER A 357 3.39 -39.63 -31.61
N ASP A 358 4.12 -40.70 -31.30
CA ASP A 358 5.53 -40.86 -31.68
C ASP A 358 5.71 -40.89 -33.21
N VAL A 359 6.12 -39.76 -33.79
CA VAL A 359 6.53 -39.68 -35.20
C VAL A 359 8.02 -40.02 -35.29
N LYS A 360 8.33 -41.19 -35.88
CA LYS A 360 9.71 -41.59 -36.16
C LYS A 360 10.38 -40.62 -37.16
N PRO A 361 11.62 -40.17 -36.92
CA PRO A 361 12.34 -39.32 -37.86
C PRO A 361 13.01 -40.15 -38.97
N GLU A 362 12.45 -40.12 -40.18
CA GLU A 362 13.16 -40.53 -41.41
C GLU A 362 13.00 -39.50 -42.53
N SER A 363 13.98 -38.59 -42.65
CA SER A 363 14.58 -38.19 -43.93
C SER A 363 15.68 -37.14 -43.71
N ASN A 364 16.73 -37.16 -44.53
CA ASN A 364 17.83 -36.20 -44.46
C ASN A 364 17.38 -34.82 -44.94
N GLN A 365 16.89 -33.98 -44.03
CA GLN A 365 16.78 -32.54 -44.28
C GLN A 365 18.13 -31.88 -44.06
N ILE A 366 18.57 -31.07 -45.03
CA ILE A 366 19.76 -30.22 -44.88
C ILE A 366 19.37 -29.04 -44.00
N THR A 367 19.61 -29.16 -42.70
CA THR A 367 19.40 -28.09 -41.72
C THR A 367 20.39 -26.96 -42.01
N ARG A 368 19.94 -25.94 -42.75
CA ARG A 368 20.65 -24.66 -42.79
C ARG A 368 20.58 -24.01 -41.40
N PRO A 369 21.66 -23.39 -40.90
CA PRO A 369 21.61 -22.58 -39.69
C PRO A 369 20.49 -21.53 -39.75
N TRP A 370 19.83 -21.26 -38.62
CA TRP A 370 18.88 -20.13 -38.52
C TRP A 370 19.53 -18.77 -38.83
N ALA A 371 20.85 -18.65 -38.63
CA ALA A 371 21.64 -17.49 -39.03
C ALA A 371 21.67 -17.24 -40.57
N ASP A 372 21.32 -18.23 -41.39
CA ASP A 372 21.24 -18.11 -42.86
C ASP A 372 19.86 -17.64 -43.36
N LEU A 373 18.94 -17.26 -42.45
CA LEU A 373 17.61 -16.78 -42.84
C LEU A 373 17.73 -15.42 -43.57
N PRO A 374 17.10 -15.25 -44.76
CA PRO A 374 17.06 -13.96 -45.45
C PRO A 374 16.54 -12.83 -44.55
N ILE A 375 17.19 -11.66 -44.64
CA ILE A 375 16.95 -10.54 -43.71
C ILE A 375 15.51 -10.03 -43.79
N GLU A 376 14.87 -10.15 -44.95
CA GLU A 376 13.49 -9.78 -45.23
C GLU A 376 12.48 -10.72 -44.52
N LEU A 377 12.86 -11.97 -44.26
CA LEU A 377 12.07 -12.90 -43.46
C LEU A 377 12.27 -12.67 -41.96
N VAL A 378 13.47 -12.24 -41.54
CA VAL A 378 13.75 -11.84 -40.16
C VAL A 378 12.98 -10.55 -39.82
N GLU A 379 13.02 -9.55 -40.71
CA GLU A 379 12.18 -8.33 -40.65
C GLU A 379 10.68 -8.68 -40.51
N SER A 380 10.16 -9.59 -41.35
CA SER A 380 8.75 -10.02 -41.27
C SER A 380 8.40 -10.80 -40.00
N LEU A 381 9.38 -11.27 -39.22
CA LEU A 381 9.17 -11.82 -37.88
C LEU A 381 9.16 -10.71 -36.83
N PHE A 382 10.13 -9.78 -36.83
CA PHE A 382 10.15 -8.63 -35.91
C PHE A 382 8.89 -7.75 -36.01
N GLN A 383 8.27 -7.63 -37.19
CA GLN A 383 6.98 -6.95 -37.40
C GLN A 383 5.76 -7.67 -36.78
N ARG A 384 5.91 -8.88 -36.20
CA ARG A 384 4.81 -9.74 -35.72
C ARG A 384 4.98 -10.27 -34.30
N LEU A 385 6.11 -9.98 -33.67
CA LEU A 385 6.46 -10.48 -32.34
C LEU A 385 6.17 -9.42 -31.27
N SER A 386 6.01 -9.87 -30.02
CA SER A 386 6.00 -8.95 -28.88
C SER A 386 7.38 -8.30 -28.70
N LEU A 387 7.47 -7.16 -28.01
CA LEU A 387 8.74 -6.55 -27.64
C LEU A 387 9.70 -7.55 -26.97
N VAL A 388 9.19 -8.34 -26.02
CA VAL A 388 9.98 -9.33 -25.27
C VAL A 388 10.47 -10.44 -26.19
N ASP A 389 9.65 -10.90 -27.14
CA ASP A 389 10.07 -11.92 -28.10
C ASP A 389 11.02 -11.34 -29.17
N CYS A 390 10.91 -10.07 -29.53
CA CYS A 390 11.91 -9.36 -30.34
C CYS A 390 13.27 -9.30 -29.64
N VAL A 391 13.32 -9.06 -28.33
CA VAL A 391 14.57 -9.15 -27.54
C VAL A 391 15.10 -10.60 -27.51
N ARG A 392 14.22 -11.61 -27.34
CA ARG A 392 14.62 -13.03 -27.43
C ARG A 392 15.13 -13.44 -28.82
N VAL A 393 14.65 -12.82 -29.89
CA VAL A 393 15.13 -13.05 -31.27
C VAL A 393 16.46 -12.33 -31.54
N SER A 394 16.70 -11.17 -30.93
CA SER A 394 17.95 -10.42 -31.11
C SER A 394 19.17 -11.15 -30.51
N THR A 395 18.99 -11.98 -29.47
CA THR A 395 20.09 -12.76 -28.86
C THR A 395 20.48 -14.02 -29.64
N VAL A 396 19.69 -14.47 -30.64
CA VAL A 396 19.91 -15.74 -31.36
C VAL A 396 21.24 -15.78 -32.11
N CYS A 397 21.61 -14.70 -32.80
CA CYS A 397 22.93 -14.55 -33.43
C CYS A 397 23.21 -13.09 -33.79
N LYS A 398 24.47 -12.73 -34.10
CA LYS A 398 24.86 -11.36 -34.46
C LYS A 398 24.06 -10.78 -35.64
N THR A 399 23.71 -11.59 -36.65
CA THR A 399 22.88 -11.15 -37.77
C THR A 399 21.48 -10.76 -37.31
N TRP A 400 20.90 -11.53 -36.37
CA TRP A 400 19.54 -11.29 -35.84
C TRP A 400 19.52 -10.18 -34.77
N SER A 401 20.64 -9.97 -34.07
CA SER A 401 20.87 -8.82 -33.20
C SER A 401 20.80 -7.51 -33.98
N LEU A 402 21.50 -7.44 -35.12
CA LEU A 402 21.50 -6.28 -36.02
C LEU A 402 20.14 -6.01 -36.71
N THR A 403 19.25 -6.99 -36.78
CA THR A 403 17.88 -6.80 -37.30
C THR A 403 16.90 -6.21 -36.29
N SER A 404 17.30 -6.01 -35.03
CA SER A 404 16.47 -5.32 -34.02
C SER A 404 16.05 -3.90 -34.43
N GLN A 405 16.84 -3.23 -35.28
CA GLN A 405 16.52 -1.96 -35.94
C GLN A 405 15.22 -1.99 -36.78
N PHE A 406 14.66 -3.18 -37.08
CA PHE A 406 13.40 -3.36 -37.81
C PHE A 406 12.17 -3.56 -36.90
N ILE A 407 12.32 -3.45 -35.58
CA ILE A 407 11.17 -3.41 -34.66
C ILE A 407 10.42 -2.08 -34.91
N PRO A 408 9.12 -2.09 -35.22
CA PRO A 408 8.39 -0.87 -35.54
C PRO A 408 8.38 0.13 -34.37
N GLU A 409 8.72 1.40 -34.65
CA GLU A 409 8.48 2.51 -33.70
C GLU A 409 7.00 2.60 -33.28
N GLU A 410 6.09 2.14 -34.15
CA GLU A 410 4.66 2.01 -33.90
C GLU A 410 4.32 1.11 -32.68
N ASN A 411 5.24 0.23 -32.24
CA ASN A 411 5.08 -0.65 -31.08
C ASN A 411 5.72 -0.10 -29.78
N ALA A 412 6.40 1.06 -29.80
CA ALA A 412 7.23 1.54 -28.70
C ALA A 412 6.50 2.44 -27.68
N TRP A 413 5.33 2.01 -27.19
CA TRP A 413 4.60 2.70 -26.12
C TRP A 413 4.94 2.18 -24.71
N PRO A 414 4.67 2.95 -23.62
CA PRO A 414 4.92 2.49 -22.26
C PRO A 414 4.08 1.27 -21.87
N TRP A 415 4.73 0.28 -21.27
CA TRP A 415 4.12 -0.88 -20.63
C TRP A 415 4.19 -0.72 -19.11
N LEU A 416 3.24 -1.28 -18.38
CA LEU A 416 3.28 -1.31 -16.91
C LEU A 416 4.24 -2.43 -16.49
N MET A 417 5.44 -2.07 -16.08
CA MET A 417 6.43 -2.99 -15.53
C MET A 417 6.18 -3.10 -14.02
N HIS A 418 5.93 -4.31 -13.52
CA HIS A 418 5.71 -4.58 -12.10
C HIS A 418 6.43 -5.85 -11.64
N SER A 419 6.73 -5.93 -10.35
CA SER A 419 7.34 -7.11 -9.72
C SER A 419 6.51 -7.45 -8.48
N PRO A 420 5.71 -8.53 -8.49
CA PRO A 420 4.82 -8.85 -7.39
C PRO A 420 5.59 -9.45 -6.21
N ASN A 421 6.38 -10.48 -6.45
CA ASN A 421 7.16 -11.15 -5.42
C ASN A 421 8.57 -10.53 -5.29
N ILE A 422 9.17 -10.77 -4.14
CA ILE A 422 10.50 -10.28 -3.76
C ILE A 422 11.57 -11.31 -4.16
N ASP A 423 11.25 -12.60 -4.05
CA ASP A 423 12.19 -13.73 -3.98
C ASP A 423 12.28 -14.59 -5.26
N ASP A 424 11.45 -14.32 -6.27
CA ASP A 424 11.42 -15.11 -7.53
C ASP A 424 12.00 -14.38 -8.77
N GLY A 425 12.31 -13.08 -8.65
CA GLY A 425 12.81 -12.25 -9.76
C GLY A 425 11.85 -12.12 -10.95
N LEU A 426 10.57 -12.48 -10.81
CA LEU A 426 9.61 -12.53 -11.91
C LEU A 426 8.99 -11.16 -12.20
N CYS A 427 9.63 -10.42 -13.10
CA CYS A 427 9.08 -9.18 -13.61
C CYS A 427 7.95 -9.43 -14.63
N LYS A 428 6.86 -8.70 -14.48
CA LYS A 428 5.70 -8.68 -15.36
C LYS A 428 5.64 -7.37 -16.14
N PHE A 429 5.35 -7.47 -17.43
CA PHE A 429 5.16 -6.34 -18.33
C PHE A 429 3.75 -6.42 -18.92
N PHE A 430 2.86 -5.56 -18.45
CA PHE A 430 1.48 -5.48 -18.91
C PHE A 430 1.31 -4.35 -19.93
N ASP A 431 0.78 -4.69 -21.10
CA ASP A 431 0.38 -3.71 -22.12
C ASP A 431 -1.08 -3.28 -21.89
N PRO A 432 -1.34 -2.05 -21.42
CA PRO A 432 -2.69 -1.59 -21.13
C PRO A 432 -3.54 -1.31 -22.37
N ILE A 433 -2.95 -1.33 -23.58
CA ILE A 433 -3.64 -1.07 -24.86
C ILE A 433 -4.15 -2.38 -25.49
N SER A 434 -3.36 -3.46 -25.45
CA SER A 434 -3.78 -4.77 -25.98
C SER A 434 -4.34 -5.74 -24.93
N GLY A 435 -4.02 -5.53 -23.65
CA GLY A 435 -4.38 -6.45 -22.56
C GLY A 435 -3.44 -7.66 -22.41
N ALA A 436 -2.30 -7.68 -23.11
CA ALA A 436 -1.31 -8.73 -22.98
C ALA A 436 -0.40 -8.50 -21.76
N GLU A 437 -0.10 -9.56 -21.01
CA GLU A 437 0.97 -9.58 -20.02
C GLU A 437 2.10 -10.52 -20.46
N HIS A 438 3.35 -10.07 -20.31
CA HIS A 438 4.55 -10.84 -20.56
C HIS A 438 5.39 -10.95 -19.28
N THR A 439 5.73 -12.17 -18.86
CA THR A 439 6.60 -12.41 -17.70
C THR A 439 8.04 -12.72 -18.14
N ARG A 440 9.02 -12.19 -17.40
CA ARG A 440 10.45 -12.46 -17.54
C ARG A 440 11.09 -12.54 -16.15
N GLU A 441 11.87 -13.59 -15.93
CA GLU A 441 12.82 -13.71 -14.82
C GLU A 441 14.01 -12.77 -15.06
N ILE A 442 14.33 -11.92 -14.08
CA ILE A 442 15.44 -10.96 -14.11
C ILE A 442 16.21 -11.11 -12.78
N GLU A 443 17.46 -11.55 -12.83
CA GLU A 443 18.25 -11.90 -11.63
C GLU A 443 18.38 -10.70 -10.67
N ALA A 444 18.57 -9.49 -11.23
CA ALA A 444 18.66 -8.22 -10.48
C ALA A 444 17.34 -7.73 -9.84
N LEU A 445 16.26 -8.51 -9.92
CA LEU A 445 14.99 -8.25 -9.21
C LEU A 445 14.68 -9.34 -8.17
N SER A 446 15.57 -10.33 -7.99
CA SER A 446 15.54 -11.25 -6.85
C SER A 446 16.16 -10.55 -5.63
N ALA A 447 15.31 -10.07 -4.73
CA ALA A 447 15.69 -9.24 -3.59
C ALA A 447 15.49 -9.97 -2.25
N THR A 448 15.85 -9.29 -1.16
CA THR A 448 15.58 -9.66 0.23
C THR A 448 14.60 -8.72 0.94
N GLU A 449 14.51 -7.46 0.50
CA GLU A 449 13.52 -6.47 0.95
C GLU A 449 12.59 -6.01 -0.18
N GLN A 450 11.47 -5.36 0.16
CA GLN A 450 10.52 -4.87 -0.84
C GLN A 450 11.14 -3.84 -1.80
N LEU A 451 11.14 -4.16 -3.10
CA LEU A 451 11.63 -3.27 -4.14
C LEU A 451 10.71 -2.05 -4.35
N VAL A 452 11.30 -0.86 -4.41
CA VAL A 452 10.62 0.38 -4.79
C VAL A 452 11.11 0.83 -6.16
N PHE A 453 10.20 0.88 -7.14
CA PHE A 453 10.50 1.38 -8.47
C PHE A 453 10.22 2.90 -8.50
N HIS A 454 11.20 3.70 -8.89
CA HIS A 454 11.11 5.17 -8.79
C HIS A 454 10.78 5.82 -10.11
N ALA A 455 11.69 5.72 -11.08
CA ALA A 455 11.63 6.44 -12.34
C ALA A 455 12.13 5.58 -13.50
N SER A 456 11.49 5.73 -14.65
CA SER A 456 11.87 5.09 -15.91
C SER A 456 12.09 6.17 -16.97
N ARG A 457 13.19 6.06 -17.73
CA ARG A 457 13.47 6.85 -18.95
C ARG A 457 14.50 6.11 -19.80
N ASP A 458 14.44 6.30 -21.12
CA ASP A 458 15.47 5.80 -22.05
C ASP A 458 15.73 4.27 -21.95
N GLY A 459 14.73 3.48 -21.55
CA GLY A 459 14.87 2.02 -21.39
C GLY A 459 15.57 1.57 -20.11
N TRP A 460 15.80 2.50 -19.16
CA TRP A 460 16.37 2.23 -17.84
C TRP A 460 15.36 2.56 -16.74
N VAL A 461 15.46 1.87 -15.61
CA VAL A 461 14.64 2.06 -14.40
C VAL A 461 15.54 2.24 -13.18
N ILE A 462 15.29 3.28 -12.36
CA ILE A 462 15.89 3.40 -11.02
C ILE A 462 15.03 2.65 -10.02
N ILE A 463 15.66 1.76 -9.26
CA ILE A 463 15.06 0.87 -8.26
C ILE A 463 15.84 1.02 -6.95
N SER A 464 15.17 0.84 -5.81
CA SER A 464 15.84 0.67 -4.52
C SER A 464 15.34 -0.55 -3.76
N GLU A 465 16.26 -1.16 -3.00
CA GLU A 465 16.03 -2.19 -2.00
C GLU A 465 16.52 -1.62 -0.66
N GLY A 466 15.60 -1.24 0.24
CA GLY A 466 15.95 -0.48 1.43
C GLY A 466 16.75 0.80 1.11
N ASN A 467 18.02 0.81 1.49
CA ASN A 467 18.97 1.91 1.23
C ASN A 467 19.86 1.69 -0.01
N TYR A 468 19.84 0.49 -0.61
CA TYR A 468 20.58 0.18 -1.83
C TYR A 468 19.81 0.73 -3.03
N ILE A 469 20.53 1.35 -3.97
CA ILE A 469 19.95 1.96 -5.18
C ILE A 469 20.70 1.43 -6.38
N PHE A 470 19.97 0.98 -7.41
CA PHE A 470 20.56 0.51 -8.65
C PHE A 470 19.73 0.97 -9.86
N ILE A 471 20.38 1.00 -11.02
CA ILE A 471 19.76 1.39 -12.28
C ILE A 471 19.83 0.22 -13.25
N LEU A 472 18.67 -0.33 -13.58
CA LEU A 472 18.49 -1.56 -14.35
C LEU A 472 17.98 -1.24 -15.75
N ASN A 473 18.55 -1.88 -16.78
CA ASN A 473 17.89 -2.05 -18.07
C ASN A 473 17.20 -3.44 -18.09
N PRO A 474 15.87 -3.54 -17.96
CA PRO A 474 15.19 -4.84 -17.86
C PRO A 474 15.09 -5.59 -19.21
N LEU A 475 15.64 -5.04 -20.30
CA LEU A 475 15.73 -5.72 -21.59
C LEU A 475 17.08 -6.40 -21.79
N THR A 476 18.20 -5.75 -21.42
CA THR A 476 19.55 -6.34 -21.50
C THR A 476 20.02 -7.00 -20.21
N GLU A 477 19.39 -6.68 -19.08
CA GLU A 477 19.83 -7.02 -17.71
C GLU A 477 21.17 -6.36 -17.33
N ASP A 478 21.52 -5.24 -17.99
CA ASP A 478 22.59 -4.36 -17.53
C ASP A 478 22.18 -3.68 -16.21
N VAL A 479 23.03 -3.78 -15.20
CA VAL A 479 22.86 -3.14 -13.87
C VAL A 479 23.99 -2.13 -13.64
N ILE A 480 23.63 -1.00 -13.04
CA ILE A 480 24.57 0.00 -12.55
C ILE A 480 24.28 0.25 -11.07
N ASP A 481 25.19 -0.22 -10.22
CA ASP A 481 25.13 -0.01 -8.78
C ASP A 481 25.40 1.46 -8.44
N VAL A 482 24.57 2.03 -7.57
CA VAL A 482 24.78 3.35 -6.96
C VAL A 482 25.11 3.14 -5.49
N PRO A 483 26.04 3.91 -4.88
CA PRO A 483 26.34 3.76 -3.45
C PRO A 483 25.08 3.85 -2.57
N PRO A 484 24.99 3.13 -1.45
CA PRO A 484 23.81 3.22 -0.58
C PRO A 484 23.56 4.64 -0.08
N LEU A 485 22.31 5.10 -0.15
CA LEU A 485 21.91 6.44 0.30
C LEU A 485 21.35 6.36 1.72
N LEU A 486 22.25 6.40 2.71
CA LEU A 486 21.94 6.24 4.14
C LEU A 486 21.30 7.51 4.75
N VAL A 487 20.08 7.83 4.33
CA VAL A 487 19.29 8.99 4.78
C VAL A 487 17.89 8.54 5.23
N TRP A 488 17.31 9.22 6.22
CA TRP A 488 16.01 8.80 6.78
C TRP A 488 14.84 8.96 5.80
N ASP A 489 14.82 10.06 5.04
CA ASP A 489 13.77 10.36 4.07
C ASP A 489 14.39 11.02 2.83
N TYR A 490 14.22 10.38 1.67
CA TYR A 490 14.07 11.09 0.40
C TYR A 490 12.63 10.87 -0.11
N ASN A 491 12.24 11.62 -1.14
CA ASN A 491 10.87 11.57 -1.69
C ASN A 491 10.86 11.18 -3.17
N CYS A 492 11.88 11.64 -3.91
CA CYS A 492 12.03 11.53 -5.36
C CYS A 492 13.48 11.22 -5.74
N ILE A 493 13.71 10.49 -6.83
CA ILE A 493 15.03 10.23 -7.42
C ILE A 493 14.94 10.16 -8.96
N SER A 494 15.86 10.83 -9.66
CA SER A 494 15.88 10.94 -11.13
C SER A 494 17.32 11.11 -11.64
N PHE A 495 17.54 11.11 -12.96
CA PHE A 495 18.87 11.10 -13.57
C PHE A 495 18.97 11.97 -14.84
N THR A 496 20.14 12.52 -15.17
CA THR A 496 20.30 13.52 -16.25
C THR A 496 20.55 12.95 -17.65
N GLY A 497 21.14 11.76 -17.77
CA GLY A 497 21.65 11.25 -19.05
C GLY A 497 21.24 9.81 -19.36
N MET A 498 22.10 9.11 -20.09
CA MET A 498 22.11 7.65 -20.15
C MET A 498 22.91 7.13 -18.94
N PRO A 499 22.37 6.25 -18.08
CA PRO A 499 23.03 5.83 -16.83
C PRO A 499 24.45 5.29 -17.02
N ASN A 500 24.70 4.59 -18.13
CA ASN A 500 26.00 4.01 -18.49
C ASN A 500 27.02 5.02 -19.06
N THR A 501 26.77 6.33 -18.98
CA THR A 501 27.68 7.39 -19.47
C THR A 501 28.26 8.25 -18.35
N PRO A 502 29.56 8.62 -18.37
CA PRO A 502 30.19 9.41 -17.30
C PRO A 502 29.56 10.78 -17.06
N ASP A 503 28.91 11.36 -18.07
CA ASP A 503 28.24 12.67 -17.99
C ASP A 503 26.85 12.59 -17.30
N CYS A 504 26.37 11.38 -16.97
CA CYS A 504 25.15 11.21 -16.19
C CYS A 504 25.37 11.60 -14.73
N GLY A 505 24.39 12.28 -14.13
CA GLY A 505 24.26 12.44 -12.69
C GLY A 505 22.92 11.89 -12.23
N VAL A 506 22.92 11.23 -11.08
CA VAL A 506 21.75 10.75 -10.37
C VAL A 506 21.49 11.70 -9.20
N PHE A 507 20.23 12.12 -9.02
CA PHE A 507 19.82 13.13 -8.07
C PHE A 507 18.62 12.64 -7.26
N ALA A 508 18.80 12.50 -5.96
CA ALA A 508 17.74 12.26 -4.99
C ALA A 508 17.33 13.58 -4.32
N PHE A 509 16.04 13.75 -4.06
CA PHE A 509 15.44 14.98 -3.54
C PHE A 509 14.55 14.67 -2.34
N TYR A 510 14.68 15.47 -1.28
CA TYR A 510 13.76 15.50 -0.15
C TYR A 510 13.14 16.89 -0.01
N PHE A 511 11.81 16.93 -0.04
CA PHE A 511 11.01 18.11 0.21
C PHE A 511 10.39 17.96 1.60
N ARG A 512 10.93 18.67 2.60
CA ARG A 512 10.36 18.66 3.94
C ARG A 512 8.99 19.34 3.94
N PRO A 513 8.00 18.83 4.68
CA PRO A 513 6.81 19.60 5.01
C PRO A 513 7.17 20.89 5.75
N ASP A 514 6.55 22.00 5.36
CA ASP A 514 6.60 23.31 6.04
C ASP A 514 7.97 23.98 6.25
N ASP A 515 9.03 23.56 5.53
CA ASP A 515 10.40 24.08 5.67
C ASP A 515 10.84 24.99 4.49
N GLU A 516 11.93 25.75 4.69
CA GLU A 516 12.58 26.64 3.71
C GLU A 516 13.82 25.99 3.04
N GLU A 517 13.96 24.66 3.15
CA GLU A 517 15.08 23.85 2.64
C GLU A 517 14.61 22.68 1.75
N VAL A 518 15.36 22.41 0.67
CA VAL A 518 15.34 21.11 -0.04
C VAL A 518 16.67 20.42 0.26
N ASN A 519 16.68 19.15 0.69
CA ASN A 519 17.92 18.35 0.66
C ASN A 519 18.03 17.69 -0.72
N ILE A 520 19.19 17.81 -1.35
CA ILE A 520 19.49 17.20 -2.66
C ILE A 520 20.79 16.42 -2.53
N TRP A 521 20.76 15.13 -2.87
CA TRP A 521 21.95 14.29 -2.95
C TRP A 521 22.26 13.99 -4.40
N SER A 522 23.49 14.25 -4.82
CA SER A 522 23.99 13.97 -6.17
C SER A 522 25.05 12.88 -6.18
N TRP A 523 25.04 12.06 -7.22
CA TRP A 523 26.07 11.05 -7.50
C TRP A 523 26.34 10.97 -9.00
N HIS A 524 27.60 10.73 -9.37
CA HIS A 524 28.04 10.53 -10.76
C HIS A 524 28.85 9.23 -10.89
N PRO A 525 28.79 8.52 -12.04
CA PRO A 525 29.52 7.28 -12.26
C PRO A 525 31.02 7.39 -11.91
N GLY A 526 31.47 6.50 -11.03
CA GLY A 526 32.85 6.48 -10.51
C GLY A 526 33.08 7.26 -9.21
N GLN A 527 32.04 7.87 -8.61
CA GLN A 527 32.10 8.38 -7.24
C GLN A 527 31.80 7.26 -6.22
N GLU A 528 32.54 7.23 -5.11
CA GLU A 528 32.35 6.25 -4.02
C GLU A 528 31.17 6.60 -3.08
N THR A 529 30.77 7.87 -3.04
CA THR A 529 29.76 8.40 -2.10
C THR A 529 28.90 9.48 -2.74
N TRP A 530 27.66 9.63 -2.25
CA TRP A 530 26.79 10.77 -2.55
C TRP A 530 27.38 12.09 -2.04
N THR A 531 27.05 13.19 -2.72
CA THR A 531 27.32 14.57 -2.29
C THR A 531 26.01 15.25 -1.92
N GLU A 532 25.83 15.60 -0.65
CA GLU A 532 24.69 16.41 -0.21
C GLU A 532 24.85 17.88 -0.57
N THR A 533 23.76 18.55 -0.94
CA THR A 533 23.64 20.00 -1.07
C THR A 533 22.26 20.43 -0.58
N VAL A 534 22.23 21.43 0.31
CA VAL A 534 20.99 22.02 0.84
C VAL A 534 20.86 23.46 0.33
N PRO A 535 20.25 23.69 -0.86
CA PRO A 535 19.97 25.03 -1.33
C PRO A 535 18.87 25.71 -0.51
N HIS A 536 19.14 26.93 -0.04
CA HIS A 536 18.17 27.84 0.56
C HIS A 536 17.04 28.17 -0.43
N ILE A 537 15.78 28.15 0.02
CA ILE A 537 14.63 28.51 -0.80
C ILE A 537 14.06 29.88 -0.39
N ASP A 538 14.12 30.87 -1.29
CA ASP A 538 13.54 32.21 -1.04
C ASP A 538 11.99 32.26 -1.09
N THR A 539 11.31 31.10 -1.16
CA THR A 539 9.85 30.95 -1.32
C THR A 539 9.46 29.51 -0.94
N PRO A 540 8.70 29.26 0.14
CA PRO A 540 8.36 27.91 0.60
C PRO A 540 7.76 27.02 -0.50
N PHE A 541 8.20 25.75 -0.57
CA PHE A 541 7.87 24.82 -1.66
C PHE A 541 7.64 23.40 -1.13
N SER A 542 6.38 23.02 -0.92
CA SER A 542 6.03 21.63 -0.58
C SER A 542 5.89 20.80 -1.86
N GLY A 543 7.01 20.28 -2.35
CA GLY A 543 7.09 19.49 -3.58
C GLY A 543 6.19 18.25 -3.57
N THR A 544 5.65 17.89 -4.74
CA THR A 544 4.92 16.63 -4.91
C THR A 544 5.86 15.43 -5.04
N MET A 545 5.33 14.24 -4.75
CA MET A 545 6.06 12.96 -4.73
C MET A 545 6.24 12.32 -6.13
N ASN A 546 5.90 13.04 -7.21
CA ASN A 546 6.12 12.58 -8.58
C ASN A 546 7.52 13.04 -9.01
N ASN A 547 8.31 12.15 -9.63
CA ASN A 547 9.72 12.43 -9.86
C ASN A 547 9.95 13.64 -10.79
N PRO A 548 10.94 14.52 -10.49
CA PRO A 548 11.24 15.67 -11.33
C PRO A 548 11.54 15.28 -12.79
N VAL A 549 10.86 15.98 -13.70
CA VAL A 549 11.01 15.85 -15.14
C VAL A 549 12.28 16.57 -15.56
N LEU A 550 13.23 15.85 -16.16
CA LEU A 550 14.34 16.50 -16.86
C LEU A 550 13.82 17.09 -18.17
N PHE A 551 13.94 18.41 -18.34
CA PHE A 551 13.47 19.15 -19.50
C PHE A 551 14.40 20.33 -19.77
N ASP A 552 14.80 20.58 -21.02
CA ASP A 552 15.81 21.58 -21.41
C ASP A 552 17.14 21.53 -20.59
N GLY A 553 17.47 20.37 -19.99
CA GLY A 553 18.67 20.16 -19.16
C GLY A 553 18.49 20.48 -17.66
N GLU A 554 17.29 20.90 -17.23
CA GLU A 554 16.98 21.17 -15.82
C GLU A 554 15.88 20.24 -15.31
N PHE A 555 15.83 19.99 -14.01
CA PHE A 555 14.77 19.20 -13.39
C PHE A 555 13.62 20.09 -12.95
N TYR A 556 12.41 19.82 -13.44
CA TYR A 556 11.18 20.53 -13.11
C TYR A 556 10.24 19.64 -12.28
N CYS A 557 9.61 20.20 -11.25
CA CYS A 557 8.54 19.53 -10.51
C CYS A 557 7.51 20.53 -9.96
N LEU A 558 6.36 20.03 -9.52
CA LEU A 558 5.27 20.84 -8.98
C LEU A 558 5.27 20.80 -7.45
N ASP A 559 4.79 21.87 -6.82
CA ASP A 559 4.28 21.81 -5.44
C ASP A 559 2.81 21.36 -5.43
N ARG A 560 2.25 21.13 -4.25
CA ARG A 560 0.83 20.75 -4.06
C ARG A 560 -0.17 21.77 -4.64
N ARG A 561 0.23 23.02 -4.90
CA ARG A 561 -0.59 24.09 -5.46
C ARG A 561 -0.41 24.23 -6.98
N GLY A 562 0.50 23.47 -7.59
CA GLY A 562 0.86 23.58 -9.00
C GLY A 562 1.81 24.75 -9.31
N GLN A 563 2.55 25.24 -8.32
CA GLN A 563 3.70 26.13 -8.50
C GLN A 563 4.88 25.32 -9.04
N LEU A 564 5.69 25.93 -9.93
CA LEU A 564 6.75 25.24 -10.66
C LEU A 564 8.12 25.47 -10.00
N GLY A 565 8.68 24.42 -9.42
CA GLY A 565 10.06 24.37 -8.91
C GLY A 565 11.03 23.90 -10.00
N VAL A 566 12.26 24.41 -9.99
CA VAL A 566 13.30 24.06 -10.95
C VAL A 566 14.65 23.88 -10.25
N PHE A 567 15.30 22.76 -10.50
CA PHE A 567 16.68 22.48 -10.08
C PHE A 567 17.61 22.41 -11.29
N ASN A 568 18.72 23.16 -11.23
CA ASN A 568 19.77 23.11 -12.22
C ASN A 568 20.91 22.19 -11.77
N PRO A 569 21.16 21.05 -12.45
CA PRO A 569 22.21 20.11 -12.04
C PRO A 569 23.63 20.67 -12.28
N ASP A 570 23.86 21.43 -13.36
CA ASP A 570 25.20 21.96 -13.71
C ASP A 570 25.79 22.93 -12.67
N ASN A 571 24.92 23.63 -11.92
CA ASN A 571 25.34 24.60 -10.91
C ASN A 571 24.69 24.43 -9.53
N MET A 572 24.03 23.29 -9.29
CA MET A 572 23.41 22.87 -8.03
C MET A 572 22.43 23.89 -7.42
N LYS A 573 21.73 24.69 -8.25
CA LYS A 573 20.77 25.70 -7.77
C LYS A 573 19.34 25.24 -7.88
N TRP A 574 18.65 25.27 -6.74
CA TRP A 574 17.20 25.30 -6.67
C TRP A 574 16.66 26.71 -6.95
N ARG A 575 15.46 26.80 -7.53
CA ARG A 575 14.65 28.01 -7.60
C ARG A 575 13.17 27.67 -7.72
N VAL A 576 12.31 28.47 -7.11
CA VAL A 576 10.86 28.43 -7.35
C VAL A 576 10.51 29.55 -8.32
N LEU A 577 9.72 29.25 -9.35
CA LEU A 577 9.32 30.27 -10.32
C LEU A 577 8.15 31.11 -9.79
N SER A 578 8.22 32.42 -10.02
CA SER A 578 7.15 33.38 -9.73
C SER A 578 6.10 33.49 -10.84
N GLN A 579 6.37 32.89 -12.00
CA GLN A 579 5.43 32.59 -13.09
C GLN A 579 5.79 31.22 -13.69
N PRO A 580 4.84 30.33 -13.97
CA PRO A 580 3.39 30.53 -13.90
C PRO A 580 2.86 30.72 -12.48
N GLU A 581 1.75 31.46 -12.36
CA GLU A 581 0.94 31.43 -11.14
C GLU A 581 0.53 29.97 -10.83
N PRO A 582 0.46 29.57 -9.55
CA PRO A 582 0.05 28.22 -9.17
C PRO A 582 -1.33 27.86 -9.76
N ILE A 583 -1.49 26.59 -10.14
CA ILE A 583 -2.75 26.05 -10.69
C ILE A 583 -3.91 26.29 -9.71
N TYR A 584 -3.67 26.13 -8.40
CA TYR A 584 -4.64 26.37 -7.35
C TYR A 584 -4.48 27.74 -6.68
N LYS A 585 -5.52 28.57 -6.79
CA LYS A 585 -5.56 29.95 -6.27
C LYS A 585 -6.39 30.04 -4.99
N GLY A 586 -5.79 29.64 -3.88
CA GLY A 586 -6.37 29.75 -2.54
C GLY A 586 -5.52 29.00 -1.51
N GLU A 587 -6.11 28.78 -0.34
CA GLU A 587 -5.76 27.64 0.51
C GLU A 587 -6.19 26.36 -0.22
N LEU A 588 -5.36 25.31 -0.15
CA LEU A 588 -5.82 23.98 -0.55
C LEU A 588 -6.87 23.51 0.48
N PRO A 589 -7.99 22.89 0.07
CA PRO A 589 -8.88 22.22 1.00
C PRO A 589 -8.08 21.25 1.87
N HIS A 590 -8.31 21.24 3.18
CA HIS A 590 -7.52 20.45 4.15
C HIS A 590 -7.60 18.92 3.96
N HIS A 591 -8.31 18.46 2.93
CA HIS A 591 -8.52 17.05 2.57
C HIS A 591 -8.20 16.73 1.10
N THR A 592 -7.85 17.70 0.23
CA THR A 592 -7.47 17.37 -1.16
C THR A 592 -6.10 16.71 -1.20
N HIS A 593 -6.08 15.39 -1.36
CA HIS A 593 -4.89 14.56 -1.57
C HIS A 593 -4.38 14.65 -3.02
N ALA A 594 -4.37 15.86 -3.58
CA ALA A 594 -4.23 16.11 -5.00
C ALA A 594 -2.89 15.58 -5.56
N CYS A 595 -2.97 14.58 -6.43
CA CYS A 595 -1.81 14.02 -7.09
C CYS A 595 -1.49 14.85 -8.34
N CYS A 596 -0.42 15.65 -8.25
CA CYS A 596 0.10 16.44 -9.37
C CYS A 596 1.25 15.69 -10.05
N ALA A 597 1.00 15.13 -11.22
CA ALA A 597 2.03 14.63 -12.12
C ALA A 597 2.50 15.74 -13.07
N LEU A 598 3.80 15.80 -13.33
CA LEU A 598 4.39 16.64 -14.38
C LEU A 598 5.06 15.71 -15.41
N LEU A 599 4.97 16.07 -16.70
CA LEU A 599 5.58 15.31 -17.79
C LEU A 599 5.85 16.20 -19.01
N GLU A 600 6.76 15.76 -19.88
CA GLU A 600 6.97 16.37 -21.20
C GLU A 600 5.98 15.77 -22.21
N VAL A 601 5.41 16.62 -23.08
CA VAL A 601 4.56 16.21 -24.21
C VAL A 601 4.87 17.09 -25.43
N ASP A 602 5.49 16.51 -26.47
CA ASP A 602 5.82 17.21 -27.74
C ASP A 602 6.71 18.46 -27.55
N GLY A 603 7.61 18.46 -26.56
CA GLY A 603 8.45 19.61 -26.19
C GLY A 603 7.79 20.67 -25.31
N ASP A 604 6.55 20.45 -24.83
CA ASP A 604 5.89 21.28 -23.82
C ASP A 604 5.82 20.57 -22.46
N LEU A 605 5.90 21.33 -21.36
CA LEU A 605 5.58 20.81 -20.02
C LEU A 605 4.06 20.75 -19.82
N VAL A 606 3.58 19.58 -19.40
CA VAL A 606 2.18 19.28 -19.12
C VAL A 606 2.03 18.76 -17.70
N ALA A 607 1.10 19.36 -16.96
CA ALA A 607 0.67 18.90 -15.64
C ALA A 607 -0.64 18.12 -15.77
N VAL A 608 -0.74 16.99 -15.08
CA VAL A 608 -1.99 16.23 -14.87
C VAL A 608 -2.28 16.26 -13.38
N ILE A 609 -3.49 16.70 -13.02
CA ILE A 609 -3.92 16.80 -11.63
C ILE A 609 -5.15 15.93 -11.40
N SER A 610 -5.04 15.02 -10.43
CA SER A 610 -6.13 14.22 -9.88
C SER A 610 -6.47 14.76 -8.49
N THR A 611 -7.62 15.41 -8.33
CA THR A 611 -8.08 15.99 -7.06
C THR A 611 -8.61 14.92 -6.11
N ASP A 612 -9.53 14.12 -6.63
CA ASP A 612 -10.15 12.95 -5.99
C ASP A 612 -10.28 11.82 -7.02
N ASP A 613 -10.33 10.58 -6.54
CA ASP A 613 -10.26 9.37 -7.39
C ASP A 613 -11.47 9.19 -8.35
N THR A 614 -12.59 9.84 -8.08
CA THR A 614 -13.74 9.93 -9.02
C THR A 614 -13.80 11.22 -9.83
N ASP A 615 -12.95 12.20 -9.55
CA ASP A 615 -13.01 13.51 -10.18
C ASP A 615 -12.47 13.48 -11.62
N PRO A 616 -12.96 14.38 -12.51
CA PRO A 616 -12.39 14.53 -13.85
C PRO A 616 -10.93 14.99 -13.80
N ASN A 617 -9.99 14.13 -14.23
CA ASN A 617 -8.56 14.49 -14.32
C ASN A 617 -8.38 15.79 -15.11
N GLN A 618 -7.69 16.75 -14.51
CA GLN A 618 -7.48 18.07 -15.08
C GLN A 618 -6.08 18.17 -15.68
N VAL A 619 -6.01 18.47 -16.98
CA VAL A 619 -4.73 18.59 -17.70
C VAL A 619 -4.45 20.06 -18.00
N PHE A 620 -3.21 20.50 -17.75
CA PHE A 620 -2.75 21.86 -18.02
C PHE A 620 -1.43 21.83 -18.80
N ARG A 621 -1.29 22.67 -19.83
CA ARG A 621 -0.05 22.87 -20.60
C ARG A 621 0.55 24.23 -20.27
N LEU A 622 1.86 24.27 -20.05
CA LEU A 622 2.60 25.51 -19.81
C LEU A 622 2.87 26.24 -21.13
N ASP A 623 2.23 27.39 -21.33
CA ASP A 623 2.65 28.32 -22.38
C ASP A 623 3.95 29.01 -21.95
N ARG A 624 5.10 28.47 -22.38
CA ARG A 624 6.43 29.02 -22.07
C ARG A 624 6.64 30.44 -22.58
N SER A 625 5.89 30.91 -23.60
CA SER A 625 5.99 32.27 -24.13
C SER A 625 5.30 33.31 -23.24
N LYS A 626 4.29 32.88 -22.47
CA LYS A 626 3.56 33.70 -21.48
C LYS A 626 3.96 33.39 -20.04
N MET A 627 4.67 32.28 -19.81
CA MET A 627 4.84 31.61 -18.52
C MET A 627 3.51 31.47 -17.79
N ALA A 628 2.53 30.81 -18.41
CA ALA A 628 1.18 30.64 -17.86
C ALA A 628 0.60 29.25 -18.14
N TRP A 629 -0.10 28.67 -17.16
CA TRP A 629 -0.85 27.42 -17.35
C TRP A 629 -2.11 27.66 -18.20
N SER A 630 -2.40 26.72 -19.10
CA SER A 630 -3.59 26.69 -19.94
C SER A 630 -4.27 25.32 -19.86
N LYS A 631 -5.59 25.27 -19.61
CA LYS A 631 -6.32 24.00 -19.48
C LYS A 631 -6.43 23.31 -20.84
N VAL A 632 -6.18 22.00 -20.87
CA VAL A 632 -6.19 21.15 -22.06
C VAL A 632 -7.43 20.26 -22.02
N GLU A 633 -8.42 20.59 -22.86
CA GLU A 633 -9.64 19.77 -23.02
C GLU A 633 -9.45 18.60 -23.99
N ASN A 634 -8.34 18.56 -24.75
CA ASN A 634 -8.07 17.53 -25.73
C ASN A 634 -6.55 17.35 -25.93
N LEU A 635 -6.06 16.12 -25.81
CA LEU A 635 -4.66 15.72 -26.01
C LEU A 635 -4.31 15.50 -27.49
N GLY A 636 -5.28 15.65 -28.41
CA GLY A 636 -5.09 15.46 -29.84
C GLY A 636 -4.84 14.00 -30.20
N ASP A 637 -3.62 13.71 -30.68
CA ASP A 637 -3.15 12.37 -31.01
C ASP A 637 -2.17 11.82 -29.95
N PHE A 638 -2.14 12.37 -28.74
CA PHE A 638 -1.30 11.87 -27.64
C PHE A 638 -2.03 10.91 -26.68
N ILE A 639 -1.24 10.11 -25.98
CA ILE A 639 -1.63 9.27 -24.83
C ILE A 639 -0.72 9.67 -23.66
N LEU A 640 -1.29 9.87 -22.47
CA LEU A 640 -0.53 10.02 -21.24
C LEU A 640 -0.60 8.72 -20.43
N PHE A 641 0.47 8.41 -19.70
CA PHE A 641 0.60 7.27 -18.80
C PHE A 641 1.03 7.83 -17.46
N VAL A 642 0.15 7.84 -16.46
CA VAL A 642 0.34 8.59 -15.20
C VAL A 642 0.32 7.61 -14.04
N GLY A 643 1.36 7.60 -13.21
CA GLY A 643 1.48 6.77 -12.02
C GLY A 643 2.10 7.55 -10.84
N LEU A 644 2.06 6.98 -9.64
CA LEU A 644 2.40 7.69 -8.39
C LEU A 644 3.78 8.37 -8.41
N ARG A 645 4.82 7.68 -8.88
CA ARG A 645 6.21 8.19 -8.92
C ARG A 645 6.72 8.58 -10.30
N ASN A 646 6.14 8.05 -11.37
CA ASN A 646 6.62 8.21 -12.74
C ASN A 646 5.44 8.39 -13.71
N SER A 647 5.60 9.30 -14.67
CA SER A 647 4.62 9.56 -15.72
C SER A 647 5.33 9.74 -17.07
N LEU A 648 4.73 9.23 -18.14
CA LEU A 648 5.24 9.28 -19.51
C LEU A 648 4.15 9.70 -20.49
N ALA A 649 4.54 10.13 -21.69
CA ALA A 649 3.60 10.37 -22.79
C ALA A 649 4.21 9.97 -24.13
N VAL A 650 3.34 9.51 -25.02
CA VAL A 650 3.70 9.14 -26.40
C VAL A 650 2.63 9.61 -27.37
N ARG A 651 3.02 9.83 -28.64
CA ARG A 651 2.06 9.94 -29.73
C ARG A 651 1.39 8.58 -29.93
N SER A 652 0.08 8.59 -30.07
CA SER A 652 -0.75 7.40 -30.16
C SER A 652 -0.50 6.64 -31.47
N PRO A 653 -0.13 5.35 -31.42
CA PRO A 653 0.09 4.55 -32.62
C PRO A 653 -1.23 4.13 -33.28
N LEU A 654 -2.30 3.97 -32.50
CA LEU A 654 -3.61 3.54 -32.97
C LEU A 654 -4.66 4.63 -32.72
N LYS A 655 -5.42 5.00 -33.75
CA LYS A 655 -6.49 6.03 -33.66
C LYS A 655 -7.58 5.75 -32.61
N SER A 656 -7.64 4.53 -32.09
CA SER A 656 -8.55 4.09 -31.03
C SER A 656 -8.11 4.44 -29.61
N CYS A 657 -6.81 4.59 -29.33
CA CYS A 657 -6.27 4.75 -27.97
C CYS A 657 -5.77 6.17 -27.64
N LYS A 658 -5.84 7.11 -28.59
CA LYS A 658 -5.53 8.54 -28.38
C LYS A 658 -6.53 9.24 -27.45
N ASN A 659 -6.15 10.42 -26.96
CA ASN A 659 -6.97 11.26 -26.09
C ASN A 659 -7.35 10.60 -24.75
N ARG A 660 -6.40 9.83 -24.20
CA ARG A 660 -6.54 9.05 -22.96
C ARG A 660 -5.39 9.29 -22.00
N ILE A 661 -5.67 9.06 -20.73
CA ILE A 661 -4.70 8.98 -19.63
C ILE A 661 -4.82 7.58 -19.04
N TYR A 662 -3.83 6.72 -19.24
CA TYR A 662 -3.79 5.39 -18.63
C TYR A 662 -3.28 5.47 -17.19
N LEU A 663 -3.92 4.67 -16.33
CA LEU A 663 -3.54 4.45 -14.93
C LEU A 663 -2.82 3.09 -14.80
N PRO A 664 -1.98 2.90 -13.76
CA PRO A 664 -1.24 1.66 -13.50
C PRO A 664 -2.19 0.59 -12.92
N LYS A 665 -3.31 0.34 -13.60
CA LYS A 665 -4.46 -0.41 -13.09
C LYS A 665 -5.07 -1.31 -14.17
N PHE A 666 -5.61 -2.44 -13.75
CA PHE A 666 -6.26 -3.42 -14.65
C PHE A 666 -7.57 -4.02 -14.09
N ASP A 667 -8.36 -4.61 -14.98
CA ASP A 667 -9.73 -5.10 -14.78
C ASP A 667 -9.84 -6.39 -13.92
N ASP A 668 -10.61 -6.32 -12.82
CA ASP A 668 -10.65 -7.23 -11.64
C ASP A 668 -11.10 -8.68 -11.90
N ARG A 669 -11.27 -9.08 -13.16
CA ARG A 669 -11.92 -10.34 -13.56
C ARG A 669 -11.10 -11.22 -14.47
N ASN A 670 -10.14 -10.62 -15.16
CA ASN A 670 -9.32 -11.29 -16.18
C ASN A 670 -7.92 -10.67 -16.36
N HIS A 671 -7.64 -9.51 -15.75
CA HIS A 671 -6.48 -8.64 -16.03
C HIS A 671 -6.35 -8.20 -17.52
N THR A 672 -7.38 -8.38 -18.36
CA THR A 672 -7.31 -8.20 -19.83
C THR A 672 -7.43 -6.76 -20.33
N ASN A 673 -7.65 -5.77 -19.46
CA ASN A 673 -7.93 -4.39 -19.88
C ASN A 673 -7.20 -3.42 -18.94
N GLY A 674 -6.39 -2.51 -19.50
CA GLY A 674 -5.82 -1.39 -18.75
C GLY A 674 -6.85 -0.30 -18.50
N VAL A 675 -6.87 0.26 -17.30
CA VAL A 675 -7.79 1.34 -16.93
C VAL A 675 -7.30 2.67 -17.51
N PHE A 676 -8.20 3.39 -18.18
CA PHE A 676 -7.91 4.74 -18.67
C PHE A 676 -9.02 5.73 -18.37
N TYR A 677 -8.62 6.98 -18.11
CA TYR A 677 -9.49 8.13 -18.22
C TYR A 677 -9.55 8.60 -19.68
N SER A 678 -10.77 8.74 -20.20
CA SER A 678 -11.08 9.23 -21.54
C SER A 678 -11.36 10.73 -21.47
N MET A 679 -10.60 11.52 -22.24
CA MET A 679 -10.84 12.96 -22.36
C MET A 679 -12.04 13.29 -23.27
N ASP A 680 -12.55 12.33 -24.05
CA ASP A 680 -13.71 12.52 -24.95
C ASP A 680 -15.07 12.47 -24.23
N ASP A 681 -15.17 11.72 -23.12
CA ASP A 681 -16.40 11.59 -22.32
C ASP A 681 -16.20 11.85 -20.81
N HIS A 682 -15.00 12.28 -20.43
CA HIS A 682 -14.58 12.66 -19.07
C HIS A 682 -14.82 11.57 -18.02
N ARG A 683 -14.47 10.32 -18.33
CA ARG A 683 -14.74 9.13 -17.51
C ARG A 683 -13.62 8.12 -17.52
N TYR A 684 -13.55 7.34 -16.45
CA TYR A 684 -12.74 6.13 -16.35
C TYR A 684 -13.43 4.93 -17.02
N HIS A 685 -12.66 4.17 -17.79
CA HIS A 685 -13.05 2.93 -18.44
C HIS A 685 -12.02 1.82 -18.11
N PRO A 686 -12.41 0.72 -17.43
CA PRO A 686 -13.63 0.57 -16.62
C PRO A 686 -13.71 1.60 -15.48
N ARG A 687 -14.76 1.54 -14.65
CA ARG A 687 -14.90 2.46 -13.50
C ARG A 687 -13.69 2.36 -12.57
N PHE A 688 -13.32 3.48 -11.95
CA PHE A 688 -12.11 3.61 -11.12
C PHE A 688 -12.08 2.69 -9.89
N TYR A 689 -13.23 2.38 -9.28
CA TYR A 689 -13.31 1.44 -8.15
C TYR A 689 -13.52 0.01 -8.62
N ARG A 690 -12.95 -0.96 -7.87
CA ARG A 690 -12.93 -2.40 -8.22
C ARG A 690 -12.18 -2.67 -9.52
N VAL A 691 -10.94 -2.20 -9.51
CA VAL A 691 -9.85 -2.49 -10.44
C VAL A 691 -8.61 -2.72 -9.58
N GLU A 692 -7.63 -3.43 -10.08
CA GLU A 692 -6.43 -3.82 -9.35
C GLU A 692 -5.25 -2.92 -9.71
N GLU A 693 -4.45 -2.54 -8.71
CA GLU A 693 -3.20 -1.81 -8.79
C GLU A 693 -2.10 -2.67 -8.14
N PRO A 694 -0.98 -2.98 -8.82
CA PRO A 694 0.16 -3.65 -8.19
C PRO A 694 0.86 -2.72 -7.19
N THR A 695 1.54 -3.25 -6.16
CA THR A 695 2.23 -2.39 -5.18
C THR A 695 3.55 -1.79 -5.67
N THR A 696 4.30 -2.52 -6.51
CA THR A 696 5.59 -2.08 -7.06
C THR A 696 5.52 -2.03 -8.58
N TYR A 697 5.52 -0.82 -9.15
CA TYR A 697 5.42 -0.61 -10.59
C TYR A 697 6.14 0.63 -11.10
N VAL A 698 6.41 0.64 -12.42
CA VAL A 698 6.78 1.83 -13.18
C VAL A 698 6.18 1.78 -14.59
N TRP A 699 5.95 2.93 -15.21
CA TRP A 699 5.70 2.99 -16.65
C TRP A 699 7.02 2.82 -17.39
N PHE A 700 7.26 1.63 -17.94
CA PHE A 700 8.48 1.30 -18.67
C PHE A 700 8.30 1.54 -20.17
N GLN A 701 9.09 2.44 -20.76
CA GLN A 701 9.16 2.60 -22.21
C GLN A 701 10.48 2.03 -22.76
N PRO A 702 10.44 1.08 -23.72
CA PRO A 702 11.64 0.45 -24.26
C PRO A 702 12.41 1.37 -25.22
N ASN A 703 13.74 1.38 -25.14
CA ASN A 703 14.62 2.24 -25.95
C ASN A 703 15.45 1.46 -26.97
N ILE A 704 14.74 0.69 -27.78
CA ILE A 704 15.27 -0.32 -28.71
C ILE A 704 16.43 0.22 -29.56
N THR A 705 16.31 1.47 -30.04
CA THR A 705 17.28 2.12 -30.93
C THR A 705 18.58 2.57 -30.26
N LYS A 706 18.67 2.60 -28.92
CA LYS A 706 19.92 2.87 -28.18
C LYS A 706 20.47 1.65 -27.42
N THR A 707 19.64 0.63 -27.15
CA THR A 707 19.98 -0.50 -26.27
C THR A 707 20.78 -1.62 -26.96
N ILE A 708 20.97 -1.59 -28.29
CA ILE A 708 21.52 -2.72 -29.07
C ILE A 708 22.65 -2.24 -30.02
N VAL A 709 23.61 -1.46 -29.49
CA VAL A 709 24.77 -0.87 -30.21
C VAL A 709 26.08 -1.19 -29.51
#